data_AF-A0A7C2AGN3-F1
#
_entry.id   AF-A0A7C2AGN3-F1
#
_cell.length_a   1.000
_cell.length_b   1.000
_cell.length_c   1.000
_cell.angle_alpha   90.00
_cell.angle_beta   90.00
_cell.angle_gamma   90.00
#
_symmetry.space_group_name_H-M   'P 1'
#
loop_
_entity.id
_entity.type
_entity.pdbx_description
1 polymer ?
#
loop_
_entity_poly.entity_id
_entity_poly.type
_entity_poly.pdbx_seq_one_letter_code
_entity_poly.pdbx_strand_id
1 'polypeptide(L)'
;MPEEPKTSKLTVITNKKKQQTVTIAVETKKGSASFPVGRALSSDLEATFKANSDELNGMEVHYEMESGKVSKIWKKGGKWQGEIVKPSYATATPQRKPQQGQGRFARPQGSQGQPRHQPYQTTEAFHNPYNFVPALPRKQVNNELGDHSPLGHHVYHTELWSGWIQVELTTATPLLLPDAAQALTHQDDHNIYPVRVDANGAPYLPPTSLKGMLRTAYETVTNSRLSIFEKHDNRLAYRRDARSGIEMGPAVVEKGTAGLELRLLPNRTTIEPNGAPQNGQMYAAWLPRYQKFSKDTPRYPDGKLPQHGDTVWVKFQHEQHQRPYFSLLRVTDIMPRSQDQEQGGPAGYQAGIVCITGRNIKNKHDERVFLLSPNDPKLELTRSLIKNWETLIDNYQTIHADDLKKREKEGQKPDAYLGSEPGKTAWSRHIYTKNAVQLKEGSLCYARIANQNVLGMYPVMITRDLFNETPKNLLPLSLHPPTSYEELSPVDRVFGWVHKDGKGAWKGQLRIEPAECELGKEAIEDLGADGIPLAILGEPKPQQNGFYVAHNRQGEPLPDGRDKAAGYSDKTQGLRGRKIYPHHAHLARLHDYWLKPREDRTQKQTVSQGKRYYQEYRRPTVKDDNGKEKTRDNQNRSILGWIKPETTFRFKVQIRNLSSVELGALLWLLHQDKNCYHRLGSSKPLGFGSVHLQIPEMELRQGRD
;
A
#
# COMPACT_ATOMS: atom_id res chain seq x y z
N MET A 1 34.80 17.77 -25.50
CA MET A 1 34.40 18.59 -26.66
C MET A 1 32.89 18.53 -26.78
N PRO A 2 32.17 19.64 -27.04
CA PRO A 2 30.73 19.57 -27.32
C PRO A 2 30.52 18.70 -28.57
N GLU A 3 29.56 17.76 -28.52
CA GLU A 3 29.22 16.91 -29.66
C GLU A 3 28.82 17.78 -30.86
N GLU A 4 29.37 17.48 -32.05
CA GLU A 4 28.96 18.17 -33.27
C GLU A 4 27.48 17.87 -33.57
N PRO A 5 26.70 18.88 -33.99
CA PRO A 5 25.27 18.72 -34.23
C PRO A 5 25.02 17.83 -35.46
N LYS A 6 24.22 16.78 -35.26
CA LYS A 6 23.92 15.77 -36.28
C LYS A 6 23.09 16.36 -37.41
N THR A 7 23.17 15.81 -38.61
CA THR A 7 22.40 16.28 -39.78
C THR A 7 21.30 15.30 -40.15
N SER A 8 20.15 15.80 -40.62
CA SER A 8 19.08 14.99 -41.21
C SER A 8 18.17 15.83 -42.12
N LYS A 9 17.15 15.19 -42.72
CA LYS A 9 16.14 15.84 -43.55
C LYS A 9 14.79 15.88 -42.85
N LEU A 10 14.07 16.99 -43.06
CA LEU A 10 12.69 17.14 -42.64
C LEU A 10 11.74 16.49 -43.65
N THR A 11 10.61 15.98 -43.18
CA THR A 11 9.53 15.44 -44.02
C THR A 11 8.19 15.93 -43.52
N VAL A 12 7.38 16.48 -44.42
CA VAL A 12 6.04 16.99 -44.12
C VAL A 12 5.01 15.92 -44.45
N ILE A 13 4.21 15.55 -43.46
CA ILE A 13 3.16 14.52 -43.59
C ILE A 13 1.81 15.19 -43.38
N THR A 14 0.90 15.02 -44.33
CA THR A 14 -0.48 15.50 -44.24
C THR A 14 -1.40 14.37 -43.78
N ASN A 15 -2.09 14.54 -42.65
CA ASN A 15 -3.01 13.54 -42.13
C ASN A 15 -4.38 13.55 -42.86
N LYS A 16 -5.22 12.54 -42.60
CA LYS A 16 -6.58 12.41 -43.19
C LYS A 16 -7.52 13.59 -42.90
N LYS A 17 -7.18 14.48 -41.95
CA LYS A 17 -7.92 15.70 -41.61
C LYS A 17 -7.31 16.96 -42.25
N LYS A 18 -6.42 16.81 -43.25
CA LYS A 18 -5.66 17.88 -43.92
C LYS A 18 -4.76 18.70 -42.98
N GLN A 19 -4.35 18.16 -41.83
CA GLN A 19 -3.37 18.82 -40.96
C GLN A 19 -1.96 18.32 -41.32
N GLN A 20 -1.05 19.26 -41.56
CA GLN A 20 0.36 18.97 -41.83
C GLN A 20 1.16 18.88 -40.54
N THR A 21 2.02 17.88 -40.45
CA THR A 21 2.98 17.68 -39.36
C THR A 21 4.37 17.47 -39.94
N VAL A 22 5.38 18.14 -39.38
CA VAL A 22 6.78 17.95 -39.78
C VAL A 22 7.41 16.86 -38.91
N THR A 23 8.12 15.96 -39.56
CA THR A 23 8.91 14.89 -38.93
C THR A 23 10.37 14.98 -39.35
N ILE A 24 11.27 14.41 -38.55
CA ILE A 24 12.70 14.29 -38.83
C ILE A 24 13.12 12.83 -38.67
N ALA A 25 13.90 12.33 -39.62
CA ALA A 25 14.49 11.00 -39.51
C ALA A 25 15.74 11.05 -38.61
N VAL A 26 15.86 10.18 -37.63
CA VAL A 26 17.00 10.14 -36.71
C VAL A 26 17.60 8.73 -36.72
N GLU A 27 18.90 8.64 -36.92
CA GLU A 27 19.61 7.36 -36.84
C GLU A 27 19.73 6.89 -35.39
N THR A 28 19.21 5.69 -35.11
CA THR A 28 19.27 5.03 -33.81
C THR A 28 20.06 3.72 -33.92
N LYS A 29 20.46 3.14 -32.78
CA LYS A 29 21.14 1.82 -32.74
C LYS A 29 20.32 0.67 -33.37
N LYS A 30 19.04 0.86 -33.66
CA LYS A 30 18.12 -0.12 -34.30
C LYS A 30 17.70 0.28 -35.72
N GLY A 31 18.33 1.30 -36.34
CA GLY A 31 17.97 1.85 -37.65
C GLY A 31 17.44 3.29 -37.59
N SER A 32 16.94 3.81 -38.72
CA SER A 32 16.35 5.16 -38.81
C SER A 32 14.93 5.17 -38.26
N ALA A 33 14.63 6.09 -37.33
CA ALA A 33 13.31 6.30 -36.75
C ALA A 33 12.83 7.74 -37.00
N SER A 34 11.57 7.90 -37.37
CA SER A 34 10.97 9.22 -37.63
C SER A 34 10.34 9.81 -36.36
N PHE A 35 10.73 11.04 -36.01
CA PHE A 35 10.24 11.76 -34.85
C PHE A 35 9.42 12.99 -35.27
N PRO A 36 8.25 13.24 -34.66
CA PRO A 36 7.54 14.51 -34.87
C PRO A 36 8.34 15.65 -34.26
N VAL A 37 8.51 16.72 -35.02
CA VAL A 37 9.42 17.82 -34.68
C VAL A 37 8.83 18.79 -33.63
N GLY A 38 7.50 18.90 -33.55
CA GLY A 38 6.84 19.72 -32.52
C GLY A 38 7.40 21.16 -32.42
N ARG A 39 7.78 21.59 -31.21
CA ARG A 39 8.41 22.90 -30.94
C ARG A 39 9.94 22.91 -31.08
N ALA A 40 10.54 21.85 -31.63
CA ALA A 40 11.99 21.75 -31.72
C ALA A 40 12.58 22.53 -32.93
N LEU A 41 11.75 23.15 -33.79
CA LEU A 41 12.22 24.01 -34.88
C LEU A 41 12.80 25.32 -34.34
N SER A 42 13.87 25.82 -34.97
CA SER A 42 14.32 27.19 -34.79
C SER A 42 13.26 28.17 -35.29
N SER A 43 13.28 29.40 -34.79
CA SER A 43 12.24 30.40 -35.10
C SER A 43 12.09 30.68 -36.60
N ASP A 44 13.18 30.62 -37.37
CA ASP A 44 13.15 30.77 -38.83
C ASP A 44 12.48 29.58 -39.53
N LEU A 45 12.73 28.34 -39.10
CA LEU A 45 12.05 27.16 -39.63
C LEU A 45 10.59 27.10 -39.19
N GLU A 46 10.26 27.56 -37.98
CA GLU A 46 8.86 27.66 -37.52
C GLU A 46 8.09 28.72 -38.32
N ALA A 47 8.73 29.84 -38.67
CA ALA A 47 8.16 30.85 -39.55
C ALA A 47 7.92 30.28 -40.97
N THR A 48 8.89 29.55 -41.53
CA THR A 48 8.72 28.86 -42.82
C THR A 48 7.58 27.83 -42.74
N PHE A 49 7.48 27.03 -41.67
CA PHE A 49 6.37 26.08 -41.50
C PHE A 49 4.99 26.75 -41.50
N LYS A 50 4.88 27.92 -40.87
CA LYS A 50 3.62 28.69 -40.80
C LYS A 50 3.26 29.37 -42.10
N ALA A 51 4.27 29.81 -42.87
CA ALA A 51 4.07 30.52 -44.14
C ALA A 51 3.81 29.55 -45.30
N ASN A 52 4.66 28.54 -45.45
CA ASN A 52 4.56 27.51 -46.49
C ASN A 52 5.29 26.24 -46.03
N SER A 53 4.53 25.30 -45.47
CA SER A 53 5.07 24.08 -44.88
C SER A 53 5.77 23.18 -45.91
N ASP A 54 5.34 23.17 -47.18
CA ASP A 54 5.90 22.30 -48.21
C ASP A 54 7.37 22.64 -48.52
N GLU A 55 7.81 23.87 -48.25
CA GLU A 55 9.23 24.28 -48.36
C GLU A 55 10.16 23.54 -47.38
N LEU A 56 9.61 23.02 -46.28
CA LEU A 56 10.38 22.23 -45.32
C LEU A 56 10.57 20.78 -45.76
N ASN A 57 9.80 20.30 -46.73
CA ASN A 57 9.86 18.90 -47.13
C ASN A 57 11.18 18.62 -47.88
N GLY A 58 12.02 17.75 -47.33
CA GLY A 58 13.34 17.41 -47.88
C GLY A 58 14.47 18.36 -47.47
N MET A 59 14.20 19.40 -46.68
CA MET A 59 15.21 20.37 -46.23
C MET A 59 16.22 19.72 -45.28
N GLU A 60 17.52 19.93 -45.53
CA GLU A 60 18.59 19.48 -44.64
C GLU A 60 18.78 20.42 -43.44
N VAL A 61 18.81 19.83 -42.25
CA VAL A 61 18.86 20.53 -40.97
C VAL A 61 19.89 19.89 -40.04
N HIS A 62 20.44 20.69 -39.13
CA HIS A 62 21.13 20.21 -37.95
C HIS A 62 20.13 19.93 -36.83
N TYR A 63 20.39 18.93 -36.00
CA TYR A 63 19.59 18.63 -34.82
C TYR A 63 20.42 18.14 -33.63
N GLU A 64 19.87 18.34 -32.43
CA GLU A 64 20.38 17.81 -31.17
C GLU A 64 19.34 16.93 -30.48
N MET A 65 19.81 15.96 -29.68
CA MET A 65 18.96 15.09 -28.87
C MET A 65 19.23 15.27 -27.39
N GLU A 66 18.16 15.36 -26.59
CA GLU A 66 18.22 15.31 -25.13
C GLU A 66 17.24 14.25 -24.60
N SER A 67 17.69 13.38 -23.71
CA SER A 67 16.87 12.31 -23.09
C SER A 67 16.07 11.45 -24.09
N GLY A 68 16.66 11.14 -25.26
CA GLY A 68 16.04 10.28 -26.28
C GLY A 68 14.99 10.97 -27.17
N LYS A 69 14.87 12.30 -27.12
CA LYS A 69 13.99 13.09 -28.00
C LYS A 69 14.78 14.20 -28.70
N VAL A 70 14.33 14.61 -29.89
CA VAL A 70 14.89 15.74 -30.62
C VAL A 70 14.53 17.03 -29.89
N SER A 71 15.54 17.81 -29.47
CA SER A 71 15.37 19.02 -28.64
C SER A 71 15.54 20.32 -29.42
N LYS A 72 16.41 20.33 -30.45
CA LYS A 72 16.68 21.49 -31.32
C LYS A 72 16.86 21.06 -32.76
N ILE A 73 16.36 21.85 -33.70
CA ILE A 73 16.49 21.68 -35.15
C ILE A 73 16.66 23.04 -35.83
N TRP A 74 17.71 23.24 -36.62
CA TRP A 74 17.95 24.48 -37.35
C TRP A 74 18.57 24.23 -38.72
N LYS A 75 18.54 25.22 -39.62
CA LYS A 75 19.10 25.08 -40.97
C LYS A 75 20.56 24.66 -40.94
N LYS A 76 20.92 23.73 -41.83
CA LYS A 76 22.30 23.29 -42.01
C LYS A 76 23.21 24.49 -42.34
N GLY A 77 24.34 24.63 -41.64
CA GLY A 77 25.23 25.80 -41.75
C GLY A 77 24.78 27.07 -41.00
N GLY A 78 23.60 27.06 -40.36
CA GLY A 78 23.13 28.14 -39.49
C GLY A 78 23.47 27.89 -38.01
N LYS A 79 23.06 28.83 -37.15
CA LYS A 79 23.07 28.67 -35.69
C LYS A 79 21.64 28.55 -35.18
N TRP A 80 21.45 27.84 -34.06
CA TRP A 80 20.14 27.74 -33.40
C TRP A 80 19.62 29.14 -33.01
N GLN A 81 18.41 29.48 -33.48
CA GLN A 81 17.73 30.76 -33.20
C GLN A 81 16.33 30.48 -32.62
N GLY A 82 16.25 29.98 -31.38
CA GLY A 82 14.97 29.70 -30.72
C GLY A 82 15.12 29.62 -29.21
N GLU A 83 14.01 29.71 -28.48
CA GLU A 83 14.02 29.41 -27.05
C GLU A 83 14.34 27.93 -26.83
N ILE A 84 15.25 27.61 -25.91
CA ILE A 84 15.54 26.21 -25.56
C ILE A 84 14.27 25.61 -24.96
N VAL A 85 13.57 24.78 -25.71
CA VAL A 85 12.40 24.07 -25.24
C VAL A 85 12.85 22.95 -24.31
N LYS A 86 13.12 23.28 -23.04
CA LYS A 86 13.06 22.28 -21.97
C LYS A 86 11.62 21.77 -21.94
N PRO A 87 11.34 20.46 -22.06
CA PRO A 87 9.97 19.96 -22.12
C PRO A 87 9.24 20.34 -20.82
N SER A 88 8.40 21.38 -20.89
CA SER A 88 7.59 21.84 -19.78
C SER A 88 6.26 21.07 -19.80
N TYR A 89 5.99 20.37 -18.71
CA TYR A 89 4.67 19.81 -18.44
C TYR A 89 3.75 20.97 -18.04
N ALA A 90 2.96 21.50 -18.98
CA ALA A 90 1.84 22.38 -18.63
C ALA A 90 0.73 22.38 -19.71
N THR A 91 -0.42 21.88 -19.30
CA THR A 91 -1.74 21.97 -19.95
C THR A 91 -2.22 23.42 -20.06
N ALA A 92 -2.53 23.88 -21.27
CA ALA A 92 -3.20 25.16 -21.51
C ALA A 92 -4.72 25.02 -21.32
N THR A 93 -5.33 25.94 -20.55
CA THR A 93 -6.79 26.17 -20.55
C THR A 93 -7.05 27.65 -20.88
N PRO A 94 -8.01 28.01 -21.75
CA PRO A 94 -8.22 29.40 -22.16
C PRO A 94 -9.02 30.22 -21.14
N GLN A 95 -8.63 31.48 -20.96
CA GLN A 95 -9.31 32.47 -20.12
C GLN A 95 -10.61 33.00 -20.78
N ARG A 96 -11.68 33.14 -19.99
CA ARG A 96 -12.85 33.99 -20.29
C ARG A 96 -13.04 35.03 -19.18
N LYS A 97 -13.39 36.26 -19.59
CA LYS A 97 -13.55 37.47 -18.75
C LYS A 97 -14.71 37.37 -17.73
N PRO A 98 -14.69 38.16 -16.63
CA PRO A 98 -15.65 38.05 -15.54
C PRO A 98 -16.89 38.93 -15.75
N GLN A 99 -18.07 38.41 -15.39
CA GLN A 99 -19.30 39.18 -15.19
C GLN A 99 -19.78 38.98 -13.74
N GLN A 100 -20.05 40.11 -13.08
CA GLN A 100 -20.58 40.20 -11.72
C GLN A 100 -22.05 39.76 -11.66
N GLY A 101 -22.45 39.10 -10.56
CA GLY A 101 -23.84 38.79 -10.24
C GLY A 101 -23.97 38.10 -8.88
N GLN A 102 -24.85 38.64 -8.04
CA GLN A 102 -24.99 38.40 -6.61
C GLN A 102 -25.69 37.06 -6.24
N GLY A 103 -25.34 36.53 -5.06
CA GLY A 103 -26.21 35.90 -4.05
C GLY A 103 -27.18 34.77 -4.44
N ARG A 104 -26.94 33.56 -3.90
CA ARG A 104 -27.87 32.78 -3.03
C ARG A 104 -27.39 31.33 -2.82
N PHE A 105 -27.63 30.83 -1.61
CA PHE A 105 -27.36 29.47 -1.15
C PHE A 105 -27.97 28.36 -2.04
N ALA A 106 -27.20 27.30 -2.35
CA ALA A 106 -27.72 26.01 -2.79
C ALA A 106 -26.77 24.83 -2.50
N ARG A 107 -27.36 23.71 -2.06
CA ARG A 107 -26.79 22.41 -1.65
C ARG A 107 -25.72 21.82 -2.60
N PRO A 108 -24.77 20.99 -2.12
CA PRO A 108 -23.88 20.25 -3.02
C PRO A 108 -24.62 19.06 -3.64
N GLN A 109 -25.11 19.23 -4.87
CA GLN A 109 -25.41 18.13 -5.79
C GLN A 109 -24.11 17.45 -6.23
N GLY A 110 -24.15 16.12 -6.29
CA GLY A 110 -23.03 15.31 -6.75
C GLY A 110 -22.68 15.61 -8.20
N SER A 111 -21.47 16.12 -8.40
CA SER A 111 -20.78 16.09 -9.68
C SER A 111 -19.70 15.02 -9.65
N GLN A 112 -19.57 14.37 -10.80
CA GLN A 112 -18.59 13.35 -11.14
C GLN A 112 -17.20 13.73 -10.63
N GLY A 113 -16.52 12.77 -9.99
CA GLY A 113 -15.12 12.93 -9.62
C GLY A 113 -14.26 13.12 -10.87
N GLN A 114 -14.09 14.38 -11.29
CA GLN A 114 -12.90 14.80 -11.98
C GLN A 114 -11.74 14.64 -10.98
N PRO A 115 -10.59 14.08 -11.38
CA PRO A 115 -9.41 14.11 -10.53
C PRO A 115 -9.11 15.58 -10.23
N ARG A 116 -9.06 15.95 -8.94
CA ARG A 116 -8.47 17.21 -8.49
C ARG A 116 -6.96 17.15 -8.83
N HIS A 117 -6.62 17.38 -10.09
CA HIS A 117 -5.32 17.88 -10.50
C HIS A 117 -5.45 19.39 -10.67
N GLN A 118 -5.61 20.10 -9.54
CA GLN A 118 -4.89 21.36 -9.46
C GLN A 118 -3.48 20.97 -9.05
N PRO A 119 -2.45 21.15 -9.90
CA PRO A 119 -1.09 21.01 -9.44
C PRO A 119 -0.90 22.07 -8.35
N TYR A 120 -0.75 21.62 -7.10
CA TYR A 120 -0.09 22.44 -6.10
C TYR A 120 1.27 22.78 -6.71
N GLN A 121 1.43 24.01 -7.20
CA GLN A 121 2.67 24.54 -7.76
C GLN A 121 3.63 24.88 -6.61
N THR A 122 3.96 23.87 -5.82
CA THR A 122 5.19 23.77 -5.06
C THR A 122 5.62 22.32 -5.28
N THR A 123 6.47 22.05 -6.27
CA THR A 123 7.03 20.71 -6.47
C THR A 123 8.09 20.44 -5.40
N GLU A 124 7.67 20.45 -4.13
CA GLU A 124 8.34 19.65 -3.14
C GLU A 124 7.98 18.20 -3.48
N ALA A 125 8.97 17.44 -3.94
CA ALA A 125 8.79 16.02 -4.24
C ALA A 125 8.24 15.32 -3.00
N PHE A 126 7.32 14.37 -3.19
CA PHE A 126 6.82 13.56 -2.07
C PHE A 126 8.00 12.83 -1.40
N HIS A 127 8.23 13.14 -0.12
CA HIS A 127 9.25 12.48 0.68
C HIS A 127 8.67 11.21 1.30
N ASN A 128 9.05 10.05 0.76
CA ASN A 128 8.65 8.77 1.34
C ASN A 128 9.33 8.61 2.73
N PRO A 129 8.56 8.37 3.81
CA PRO A 129 9.12 8.29 5.17
C PRO A 129 10.07 7.11 5.39
N TYR A 130 10.12 6.15 4.47
CA TYR A 130 11.06 5.03 4.50
C TYR A 130 11.53 4.67 3.09
N ASN A 131 12.65 3.98 3.02
CA ASN A 131 13.17 3.41 1.79
C ASN A 131 13.51 1.92 2.01
N PHE A 132 14.06 1.25 1.00
CA PHE A 132 14.44 -0.14 1.09
C PHE A 132 15.88 -0.33 0.63
N VAL A 133 16.61 -1.19 1.34
CA VAL A 133 17.85 -1.79 0.85
C VAL A 133 17.49 -3.14 0.25
N PRO A 134 17.77 -3.39 -1.05
CA PRO A 134 17.45 -4.67 -1.68
C PRO A 134 17.97 -5.88 -0.89
N ALA A 135 17.16 -6.94 -0.83
CA ALA A 135 17.54 -8.21 -0.23
C ALA A 135 17.86 -9.21 -1.35
N LEU A 136 19.14 -9.32 -1.70
CA LEU A 136 19.59 -10.12 -2.83
C LEU A 136 19.64 -11.61 -2.47
N PRO A 137 19.31 -12.53 -3.40
CA PRO A 137 19.48 -13.96 -3.18
C PRO A 137 20.89 -14.31 -2.67
N ARG A 138 21.00 -15.19 -1.67
CA ARG A 138 22.26 -15.52 -0.98
C ARG A 138 23.04 -16.69 -1.58
N LYS A 139 22.56 -17.32 -2.66
CA LYS A 139 23.19 -18.53 -3.26
C LYS A 139 24.65 -18.36 -3.67
N GLN A 140 25.13 -17.14 -3.88
CA GLN A 140 26.51 -16.83 -4.27
C GLN A 140 27.33 -16.21 -3.13
N VAL A 141 26.74 -16.07 -1.94
CA VAL A 141 27.43 -15.53 -0.76
C VAL A 141 28.18 -16.68 -0.10
N ASN A 142 29.50 -16.68 -0.25
CA ASN A 142 30.39 -17.73 0.24
C ASN A 142 31.22 -17.22 1.44
N ASN A 143 31.99 -18.13 2.05
CA ASN A 143 32.91 -17.87 3.16
C ASN A 143 32.16 -17.38 4.43
N GLU A 144 32.81 -16.55 5.23
CA GLU A 144 32.28 -15.99 6.49
C GLU A 144 30.94 -15.25 6.36
N LEU A 145 30.64 -14.68 5.18
CA LEU A 145 29.34 -14.03 4.95
C LEU A 145 28.24 -15.04 4.58
N GLY A 146 28.61 -16.27 4.22
CA GLY A 146 27.70 -17.35 3.84
C GLY A 146 26.96 -17.97 5.02
N ASP A 147 26.05 -18.87 4.68
CA ASP A 147 25.30 -19.67 5.66
C ASP A 147 26.16 -20.87 6.09
N HIS A 148 26.35 -21.07 7.40
CA HIS A 148 27.05 -22.24 7.93
C HIS A 148 26.78 -22.42 9.43
N SER A 149 27.06 -23.62 9.92
CA SER A 149 26.98 -23.94 11.34
C SER A 149 27.99 -23.10 12.15
N PRO A 150 27.58 -22.54 13.30
CA PRO A 150 28.46 -21.73 14.14
C PRO A 150 29.40 -22.61 14.96
N LEU A 151 30.55 -22.05 15.35
CA LEU A 151 31.47 -22.71 16.29
C LEU A 151 30.99 -22.57 17.74
N GLY A 152 31.13 -23.65 18.51
CA GLY A 152 30.72 -23.73 19.93
C GLY A 152 31.35 -22.67 20.84
N HIS A 153 30.65 -22.24 21.89
CA HIS A 153 31.18 -21.32 22.92
C HIS A 153 32.12 -21.97 23.95
N HIS A 154 32.37 -23.28 23.86
CA HIS A 154 33.11 -24.07 24.86
C HIS A 154 34.57 -23.63 25.04
N VAL A 155 35.19 -23.05 24.00
CA VAL A 155 36.57 -22.54 24.02
C VAL A 155 36.65 -21.19 23.33
N TYR A 156 37.77 -20.49 23.53
CA TYR A 156 38.19 -19.41 22.64
C TYR A 156 38.90 -20.04 21.44
N HIS A 157 38.40 -19.79 20.23
CA HIS A 157 38.98 -20.37 19.01
C HIS A 157 40.18 -19.55 18.56
N THR A 158 41.27 -20.22 18.19
CA THR A 158 42.60 -19.64 17.95
C THR A 158 42.59 -18.36 17.11
N GLU A 159 41.82 -18.34 16.02
CA GLU A 159 41.79 -17.20 15.07
C GLU A 159 40.58 -16.27 15.24
N LEU A 160 39.70 -16.53 16.22
CA LEU A 160 38.49 -15.74 16.44
C LEU A 160 38.65 -14.72 17.57
N TRP A 161 37.96 -13.60 17.43
CA TRP A 161 38.09 -12.43 18.30
C TRP A 161 37.11 -12.46 19.46
N SER A 162 37.59 -12.11 20.65
CA SER A 162 36.79 -11.94 21.86
C SER A 162 37.25 -10.69 22.63
N GLY A 163 36.38 -10.15 23.47
CA GLY A 163 36.67 -8.96 24.26
C GLY A 163 35.48 -8.02 24.35
N TRP A 164 35.76 -6.74 24.50
CA TRP A 164 34.72 -5.73 24.71
C TRP A 164 34.99 -4.45 23.91
N ILE A 165 33.91 -3.76 23.57
CA ILE A 165 33.91 -2.50 22.83
C ILE A 165 33.07 -1.52 23.64
N GLN A 166 33.68 -0.43 24.11
CA GLN A 166 32.94 0.68 24.71
C GLN A 166 32.32 1.50 23.58
N VAL A 167 31.06 1.88 23.75
CA VAL A 167 30.29 2.63 22.73
C VAL A 167 29.68 3.87 23.37
N GLU A 168 29.84 5.00 22.70
CA GLU A 168 29.10 6.23 22.97
C GLU A 168 27.98 6.38 21.93
N LEU A 169 26.77 6.65 22.39
CA LEU A 169 25.60 6.94 21.57
C LEU A 169 25.12 8.35 21.85
N THR A 170 25.13 9.21 20.85
CA THR A 170 24.61 10.59 20.95
C THR A 170 23.33 10.76 20.15
N THR A 171 22.29 11.33 20.75
CA THR A 171 21.04 11.65 20.05
C THR A 171 21.22 12.87 19.14
N ALA A 172 20.87 12.77 17.85
CA ALA A 172 20.90 13.91 16.91
C ALA A 172 19.52 14.54 16.70
N THR A 173 18.47 13.81 17.07
CA THR A 173 17.07 14.26 17.11
C THR A 173 16.47 13.71 18.39
N PRO A 174 15.33 14.24 18.88
CA PRO A 174 14.73 13.69 20.09
C PRO A 174 14.48 12.19 19.97
N LEU A 175 14.71 11.46 21.06
CA LEU A 175 14.56 10.01 21.11
C LEU A 175 13.34 9.65 21.97
N LEU A 176 12.41 8.90 21.40
CA LEU A 176 11.22 8.44 22.09
C LEU A 176 11.45 7.06 22.71
N LEU A 177 11.41 7.00 24.03
CA LEU A 177 11.49 5.78 24.84
C LEU A 177 10.18 5.63 25.64
N PRO A 178 9.04 5.32 24.99
CA PRO A 178 7.77 5.21 25.69
C PRO A 178 7.77 4.02 26.66
N ASP A 179 7.24 4.21 27.86
CA ASP A 179 6.93 3.12 28.78
C ASP A 179 5.53 2.57 28.51
N ALA A 180 5.49 1.50 27.72
CA ALA A 180 4.24 0.84 27.37
C ALA A 180 3.56 0.17 28.58
N ALA A 181 4.30 -0.18 29.64
CA ALA A 181 3.74 -0.83 30.83
C ALA A 181 2.99 0.16 31.72
N GLN A 182 3.34 1.45 31.65
CA GLN A 182 2.69 2.53 32.37
C GLN A 182 1.83 3.41 31.45
N ALA A 183 1.37 2.86 30.33
CA ALA A 183 0.49 3.57 29.42
C ALA A 183 -0.85 3.88 30.09
N LEU A 184 -1.30 5.12 29.98
CA LEU A 184 -2.61 5.56 30.45
C LEU A 184 -3.58 5.60 29.28
N THR A 185 -4.78 5.03 29.42
CA THR A 185 -5.83 5.12 28.41
C THR A 185 -6.84 6.20 28.82
N HIS A 186 -6.93 7.26 28.01
CA HIS A 186 -7.89 8.35 28.19
C HIS A 186 -9.21 8.06 27.45
N GLN A 187 -10.16 9.00 27.51
CA GLN A 187 -11.37 9.00 26.68
C GLN A 187 -11.06 8.74 25.20
N ASP A 188 -11.99 8.10 24.48
CA ASP A 188 -11.85 7.67 23.08
C ASP A 188 -10.78 6.58 22.80
N ASP A 189 -10.38 5.80 23.81
CA ASP A 189 -9.38 4.71 23.66
C ASP A 189 -8.01 5.23 23.18
N HIS A 190 -7.68 6.45 23.59
CA HIS A 190 -6.43 7.13 23.26
C HIS A 190 -5.37 6.87 24.35
N ASN A 191 -4.24 6.24 23.99
CA ASN A 191 -3.17 6.00 24.96
C ASN A 191 -2.15 7.14 25.03
N ILE A 192 -1.72 7.41 26.26
CA ILE A 192 -0.72 8.40 26.64
C ILE A 192 0.46 7.62 27.25
N TYR A 193 1.67 7.87 26.77
CA TYR A 193 2.87 7.14 27.18
C TYR A 193 3.86 8.04 27.94
N PRO A 194 4.22 7.70 29.19
CA PRO A 194 5.35 8.31 29.87
C PRO A 194 6.69 7.90 29.24
N VAL A 195 7.75 8.61 29.60
CA VAL A 195 9.13 8.21 29.28
C VAL A 195 9.53 7.05 30.19
N ARG A 196 10.15 6.03 29.62
CA ARG A 196 10.72 4.93 30.37
C ARG A 196 11.99 5.38 31.08
N VAL A 197 11.99 5.29 32.41
CA VAL A 197 13.09 5.71 33.27
C VAL A 197 13.61 4.56 34.12
N ASP A 198 14.82 4.71 34.65
CA ASP A 198 15.41 3.80 35.63
C ASP A 198 14.99 4.17 37.07
N ALA A 199 15.57 3.49 38.06
CA ALA A 199 15.28 3.72 39.47
C ALA A 199 15.66 5.13 39.97
N ASN A 200 16.56 5.83 39.27
CA ASN A 200 17.02 7.17 39.60
C ASN A 200 16.28 8.26 38.79
N GLY A 201 15.30 7.87 37.97
CA GLY A 201 14.55 8.79 37.10
C GLY A 201 15.32 9.19 35.83
N ALA A 202 16.47 8.59 35.55
CA ALA A 202 17.20 8.82 34.31
C ALA A 202 16.57 8.02 33.15
N PRO A 203 16.71 8.46 31.88
CA PRO A 203 16.25 7.69 30.74
C PRO A 203 16.78 6.26 30.72
N TYR A 204 15.88 5.28 30.76
CA TYR A 204 16.27 3.88 30.63
C TYR A 204 16.25 3.46 29.16
N LEU A 205 17.43 3.39 28.56
CA LEU A 205 17.61 2.84 27.20
C LEU A 205 17.80 1.32 27.29
N PRO A 206 16.80 0.49 26.89
CA PRO A 206 16.91 -0.95 27.08
C PRO A 206 18.01 -1.56 26.20
N PRO A 207 18.87 -2.46 26.72
CA PRO A 207 19.87 -3.17 25.91
C PRO A 207 19.26 -3.95 24.74
N THR A 208 18.01 -4.41 24.88
CA THR A 208 17.26 -5.08 23.80
C THR A 208 16.93 -4.15 22.65
N SER A 209 16.68 -2.86 22.90
CA SER A 209 16.45 -1.85 21.86
C SER A 209 17.72 -1.56 21.08
N LEU A 210 18.86 -1.43 21.76
CA LEU A 210 20.19 -1.31 21.15
C LEU A 210 20.51 -2.55 20.31
N LYS A 211 20.27 -3.74 20.87
CA LYS A 211 20.53 -5.02 20.18
C LYS A 211 19.65 -5.16 18.95
N GLY A 212 18.37 -4.78 19.01
CA GLY A 212 17.45 -4.81 17.88
C GLY A 212 17.83 -3.85 16.75
N MET A 213 18.27 -2.63 17.11
CA MET A 213 18.80 -1.64 16.16
C MET A 213 20.02 -2.18 15.43
N LEU A 214 21.03 -2.64 16.19
CA LEU A 214 22.27 -3.18 15.63
C LEU A 214 22.02 -4.46 14.83
N ARG A 215 21.17 -5.38 15.32
CA ARG A 215 20.81 -6.60 14.59
C ARG A 215 20.22 -6.29 13.22
N THR A 216 19.30 -5.33 13.14
CA THR A 216 18.63 -4.96 11.88
C THR A 216 19.63 -4.36 10.87
N ALA A 217 20.53 -3.49 11.36
CA ALA A 217 21.58 -2.92 10.52
C ALA A 217 22.57 -4.01 10.07
N TYR A 218 23.00 -4.87 10.99
CA TYR A 218 23.90 -6.00 10.73
C TYR A 218 23.31 -6.99 9.71
N GLU A 219 22.03 -7.34 9.85
CA GLU A 219 21.31 -8.17 8.90
C GLU A 219 21.33 -7.58 7.49
N THR A 220 21.18 -6.25 7.40
CA THR A 220 21.14 -5.52 6.13
C THR A 220 22.51 -5.51 5.45
N VAL A 221 23.57 -5.17 6.18
CA VAL A 221 24.90 -4.95 5.60
C VAL A 221 25.63 -6.24 5.27
N THR A 222 25.31 -7.33 5.97
CA THR A 222 25.81 -8.68 5.67
C THR A 222 24.92 -9.44 4.69
N ASN A 223 23.84 -8.82 4.22
CA ASN A 223 22.75 -9.42 3.45
C ASN A 223 22.24 -10.74 4.07
N SER A 224 22.26 -10.86 5.40
CA SER A 224 21.87 -12.07 6.15
C SER A 224 20.42 -12.48 5.89
N ARG A 225 20.05 -13.71 6.25
CA ARG A 225 18.66 -14.16 6.16
C ARG A 225 17.74 -13.26 7.00
N LEU A 226 16.47 -13.14 6.62
CA LEU A 226 15.52 -12.38 7.42
C LEU A 226 15.25 -13.12 8.72
N SER A 227 15.67 -12.56 9.85
CA SER A 227 15.44 -13.17 11.17
C SER A 227 13.93 -13.32 11.46
N ILE A 228 13.11 -12.43 10.90
CA ILE A 228 11.66 -12.43 11.06
C ILE A 228 10.98 -12.21 9.71
N PHE A 229 10.21 -13.21 9.28
CA PHE A 229 9.37 -13.14 8.09
C PHE A 229 8.16 -14.07 8.25
N GLU A 230 7.09 -13.56 8.86
CA GLU A 230 5.90 -14.34 9.24
C GLU A 230 4.63 -13.73 8.65
N LYS A 231 3.53 -14.49 8.62
CA LYS A 231 2.20 -14.03 8.18
C LYS A 231 2.18 -13.59 6.71
N HIS A 232 2.91 -14.32 5.87
CA HIS A 232 3.07 -14.03 4.43
C HIS A 232 2.75 -15.23 3.52
N ASP A 233 2.23 -16.32 4.09
CA ASP A 233 1.87 -17.56 3.40
C ASP A 233 0.57 -17.46 2.59
N ASN A 234 -0.31 -16.53 2.96
CA ASN A 234 -1.59 -16.33 2.28
C ASN A 234 -1.48 -15.23 1.22
N ARG A 235 -2.24 -15.39 0.14
CA ARG A 235 -2.35 -14.36 -0.89
C ARG A 235 -3.07 -13.16 -0.31
N LEU A 236 -2.52 -11.98 -0.56
CA LEU A 236 -3.11 -10.73 -0.11
C LEU A 236 -4.31 -10.37 -1.00
N ALA A 237 -5.25 -9.57 -0.48
CA ALA A 237 -6.41 -9.13 -1.23
C ALA A 237 -6.38 -7.61 -1.50
N TYR A 238 -6.67 -7.21 -2.73
CA TYR A 238 -6.82 -5.81 -3.15
C TYR A 238 -8.24 -5.52 -3.62
N ARG A 239 -8.64 -4.25 -3.58
CA ARG A 239 -9.97 -3.84 -4.05
C ARG A 239 -9.96 -3.66 -5.56
N ARG A 240 -10.87 -4.34 -6.28
CA ARG A 240 -11.05 -4.13 -7.73
C ARG A 240 -11.76 -2.81 -8.02
N ASP A 241 -11.62 -2.33 -9.26
CA ASP A 241 -12.40 -1.22 -9.78
C ASP A 241 -13.89 -1.60 -9.85
N ALA A 242 -14.77 -0.67 -9.48
CA ALA A 242 -16.21 -0.92 -9.47
C ALA A 242 -16.78 -1.29 -10.85
N ARG A 243 -16.15 -0.84 -11.95
CA ARG A 243 -16.55 -1.17 -13.33
C ARG A 243 -16.40 -2.66 -13.65
N SER A 244 -15.44 -3.34 -12.99
CA SER A 244 -15.25 -4.79 -13.16
C SER A 244 -16.38 -5.64 -12.60
N GLY A 245 -17.31 -5.05 -11.84
CA GLY A 245 -18.51 -5.76 -11.36
C GLY A 245 -19.47 -6.17 -12.49
N ILE A 246 -19.35 -5.57 -13.69
CA ILE A 246 -20.15 -5.93 -14.87
C ILE A 246 -19.74 -7.32 -15.42
N GLU A 247 -18.48 -7.73 -15.20
CA GLU A 247 -17.92 -9.03 -15.62
C GLU A 247 -18.38 -10.19 -14.71
N MET A 248 -19.24 -9.94 -13.73
CA MET A 248 -19.62 -10.90 -12.70
C MET A 248 -21.04 -11.42 -12.90
N GLY A 249 -21.16 -12.73 -13.15
CA GLY A 249 -22.44 -13.44 -13.24
C GLY A 249 -22.91 -13.92 -11.87
N PRO A 250 -24.20 -13.81 -11.51
CA PRO A 250 -24.73 -14.45 -10.31
C PRO A 250 -24.69 -15.96 -10.45
N ALA A 251 -24.49 -16.66 -9.33
CA ALA A 251 -24.38 -18.11 -9.30
C ALA A 251 -24.85 -18.70 -7.98
N VAL A 252 -25.25 -19.96 -8.02
CA VAL A 252 -25.57 -20.79 -6.84
C VAL A 252 -24.73 -22.05 -6.88
N VAL A 253 -24.25 -22.46 -5.71
CA VAL A 253 -23.51 -23.71 -5.54
C VAL A 253 -24.50 -24.86 -5.35
N GLU A 254 -24.39 -25.89 -6.17
CA GLU A 254 -25.21 -27.11 -6.11
C GLU A 254 -24.32 -28.33 -5.84
N LYS A 255 -24.91 -29.43 -5.39
CA LYS A 255 -24.23 -30.72 -5.41
C LYS A 255 -24.30 -31.31 -6.81
N GLY A 256 -23.14 -31.54 -7.38
CA GLY A 256 -22.94 -32.31 -8.60
C GLY A 256 -22.71 -33.79 -8.33
N THR A 257 -22.44 -34.54 -9.39
CA THR A 257 -22.17 -35.99 -9.30
C THR A 257 -20.79 -36.30 -8.69
N ALA A 258 -19.81 -35.42 -8.89
CA ALA A 258 -18.42 -35.60 -8.46
C ALA A 258 -17.97 -34.64 -7.33
N GLY A 259 -18.87 -33.76 -6.84
CA GLY A 259 -18.52 -32.75 -5.85
C GLY A 259 -19.46 -31.54 -5.89
N LEU A 260 -18.96 -30.37 -5.50
CA LEU A 260 -19.72 -29.12 -5.67
C LEU A 260 -19.59 -28.62 -7.11
N GLU A 261 -20.70 -28.13 -7.65
CA GLU A 261 -20.78 -27.49 -8.96
C GLU A 261 -21.33 -26.07 -8.81
N LEU A 262 -21.02 -25.23 -9.78
CA LEU A 262 -21.50 -23.86 -9.86
C LEU A 262 -22.53 -23.74 -10.96
N ARG A 263 -23.78 -23.51 -10.59
CA ARG A 263 -24.84 -23.15 -11.53
C ARG A 263 -24.81 -21.64 -11.76
N LEU A 264 -24.44 -21.22 -12.96
CA LEU A 264 -24.44 -19.83 -13.38
C LEU A 264 -25.85 -19.39 -13.77
N LEU A 265 -26.24 -18.18 -13.37
CA LEU A 265 -27.61 -17.69 -13.48
C LEU A 265 -27.68 -16.43 -14.37
N PRO A 266 -27.28 -16.48 -15.66
CA PRO A 266 -27.26 -15.31 -16.54
C PRO A 266 -28.67 -14.88 -17.00
N ASN A 267 -29.72 -15.53 -16.49
CA ASN A 267 -31.10 -15.37 -16.94
C ASN A 267 -31.23 -15.67 -18.44
N ARG A 268 -31.77 -14.73 -19.24
CA ARG A 268 -31.91 -14.83 -20.70
C ARG A 268 -30.82 -14.07 -21.45
N THR A 269 -29.81 -13.56 -20.74
CA THR A 269 -28.72 -12.77 -21.32
C THR A 269 -27.55 -13.68 -21.68
N THR A 270 -26.95 -13.49 -22.87
CA THR A 270 -25.72 -14.20 -23.24
C THR A 270 -24.53 -13.64 -22.48
N ILE A 271 -23.63 -14.51 -22.02
CA ILE A 271 -22.36 -14.14 -21.39
C ILE A 271 -21.33 -13.92 -22.49
N GLU A 272 -20.84 -12.69 -22.64
CA GLU A 272 -19.77 -12.38 -23.59
C GLU A 272 -18.42 -13.00 -23.14
N PRO A 273 -17.43 -13.13 -24.04
CA PRO A 273 -16.13 -13.75 -23.70
C PRO A 273 -15.41 -13.11 -22.50
N ASN A 274 -15.65 -11.83 -22.23
CA ASN A 274 -15.12 -11.08 -21.08
C ASN A 274 -15.97 -11.22 -19.79
N GLY A 275 -17.05 -12.01 -19.82
CA GLY A 275 -18.00 -12.19 -18.72
C GLY A 275 -19.13 -11.16 -18.66
N ALA A 276 -19.07 -10.10 -19.45
CA ALA A 276 -20.08 -9.05 -19.47
C ALA A 276 -21.40 -9.54 -20.10
N PRO A 277 -22.54 -8.99 -19.67
CA PRO A 277 -23.82 -9.30 -20.31
C PRO A 277 -23.89 -8.70 -21.71
N GLN A 278 -24.33 -9.50 -22.68
CA GLN A 278 -24.65 -9.01 -24.02
C GLN A 278 -25.69 -7.88 -23.96
N ASN A 279 -25.49 -6.84 -24.78
CA ASN A 279 -26.34 -5.64 -24.85
C ASN A 279 -26.45 -4.84 -23.54
N GLY A 280 -25.62 -5.12 -22.53
CA GLY A 280 -25.59 -4.38 -21.28
C GLY A 280 -26.77 -4.64 -20.34
N GLN A 281 -27.59 -5.68 -20.55
CA GLN A 281 -28.66 -6.04 -19.62
C GLN A 281 -28.09 -6.80 -18.41
N MET A 282 -28.21 -6.23 -17.20
CA MET A 282 -27.71 -6.88 -15.98
C MET A 282 -28.36 -8.25 -15.73
N TYR A 283 -27.56 -9.25 -15.36
CA TYR A 283 -28.02 -10.64 -15.16
C TYR A 283 -29.07 -10.82 -14.06
N ALA A 284 -28.81 -10.27 -12.87
CA ALA A 284 -29.70 -10.39 -11.71
C ALA A 284 -30.74 -9.28 -11.69
N ALA A 285 -31.98 -9.62 -11.33
CA ALA A 285 -33.04 -8.64 -11.13
C ALA A 285 -32.77 -7.78 -9.88
N TRP A 286 -33.11 -6.50 -9.94
CA TRP A 286 -32.94 -5.54 -8.87
C TRP A 286 -34.19 -5.53 -8.01
N LEU A 287 -34.01 -5.83 -6.72
CA LEU A 287 -35.06 -5.88 -5.72
C LEU A 287 -35.03 -4.60 -4.88
N PRO A 288 -35.96 -3.65 -5.07
CA PRO A 288 -36.10 -2.52 -4.17
C PRO A 288 -36.32 -3.02 -2.74
N ARG A 289 -35.56 -2.51 -1.77
CA ARG A 289 -35.63 -3.01 -0.38
C ARG A 289 -35.70 -1.92 0.67
N TYR A 290 -34.96 -0.83 0.48
CA TYR A 290 -34.76 0.17 1.51
C TYR A 290 -35.74 1.32 1.35
N GLN A 291 -36.76 1.36 2.20
CA GLN A 291 -37.91 2.28 2.15
C GLN A 291 -37.55 3.77 2.00
N LYS A 292 -36.38 4.19 2.50
CA LYS A 292 -35.85 5.54 2.28
C LYS A 292 -35.79 5.93 0.78
N PHE A 293 -35.70 4.96 -0.11
CA PHE A 293 -35.45 5.16 -1.54
C PHE A 293 -36.55 4.62 -2.45
N SER A 294 -37.38 3.70 -1.96
CA SER A 294 -38.51 3.16 -2.73
C SER A 294 -39.69 2.96 -1.80
N LYS A 295 -40.79 3.67 -2.07
CA LYS A 295 -42.07 3.50 -1.38
C LYS A 295 -42.70 2.14 -1.72
N ASP A 296 -42.39 1.61 -2.89
CA ASP A 296 -42.95 0.39 -3.49
C ASP A 296 -42.01 -0.80 -3.31
N THR A 297 -41.56 -1.05 -2.07
CA THR A 297 -40.71 -2.22 -1.76
C THR A 297 -41.55 -3.50 -1.85
N PRO A 298 -41.26 -4.44 -2.77
CA PRO A 298 -42.01 -5.69 -2.88
C PRO A 298 -41.91 -6.52 -1.60
N ARG A 299 -43.04 -7.04 -1.14
CA ARG A 299 -43.20 -7.81 0.10
C ARG A 299 -44.00 -9.07 -0.19
N TYR A 300 -43.83 -10.07 0.67
CA TYR A 300 -44.70 -11.24 0.64
C TYR A 300 -46.15 -10.88 1.00
N PRO A 301 -47.12 -11.75 0.68
CA PRO A 301 -48.53 -11.52 1.02
C PRO A 301 -48.79 -11.26 2.51
N ASP A 302 -47.94 -11.80 3.39
CA ASP A 302 -48.00 -11.58 4.84
C ASP A 302 -47.34 -10.26 5.30
N GLY A 303 -46.90 -9.42 4.36
CA GLY A 303 -46.24 -8.14 4.60
C GLY A 303 -44.75 -8.23 4.95
N LYS A 304 -44.19 -9.43 5.13
CA LYS A 304 -42.77 -9.59 5.47
C LYS A 304 -41.87 -9.31 4.27
N LEU A 305 -40.64 -8.90 4.57
CA LEU A 305 -39.61 -8.74 3.55
C LEU A 305 -38.98 -10.10 3.21
N PRO A 306 -38.66 -10.34 1.93
CA PRO A 306 -37.85 -11.48 1.51
C PRO A 306 -36.52 -11.55 2.27
N GLN A 307 -36.09 -12.75 2.64
CA GLN A 307 -34.82 -13.01 3.32
C GLN A 307 -33.79 -13.62 2.36
N HIS A 308 -32.54 -13.67 2.80
CA HIS A 308 -31.45 -14.16 1.96
C HIS A 308 -31.54 -15.67 1.80
N GLY A 309 -31.49 -16.15 0.57
CA GLY A 309 -31.63 -17.56 0.24
C GLY A 309 -33.08 -17.99 -0.01
N ASP A 310 -34.07 -17.12 0.21
CA ASP A 310 -35.46 -17.44 -0.07
C ASP A 310 -35.64 -17.77 -1.55
N THR A 311 -36.28 -18.90 -1.83
CA THR A 311 -36.75 -19.27 -3.16
C THR A 311 -38.06 -18.53 -3.43
N VAL A 312 -38.14 -17.87 -4.58
CA VAL A 312 -39.24 -16.94 -4.89
C VAL A 312 -39.73 -17.08 -6.32
N TRP A 313 -40.98 -16.71 -6.52
CA TRP A 313 -41.51 -16.30 -7.81
C TRP A 313 -41.48 -14.77 -7.87
N VAL A 314 -40.93 -14.19 -8.95
CA VAL A 314 -40.88 -12.75 -9.16
C VAL A 314 -41.52 -12.32 -10.47
N LYS A 315 -42.22 -11.19 -10.43
CA LYS A 315 -42.56 -10.40 -11.62
C LYS A 315 -41.63 -9.20 -11.67
N PHE A 316 -41.16 -8.87 -12.87
CA PHE A 316 -40.28 -7.73 -13.07
C PHE A 316 -40.61 -6.99 -14.36
N GLN A 317 -40.17 -5.74 -14.41
CA GLN A 317 -40.27 -4.88 -15.57
C GLN A 317 -38.88 -4.46 -16.04
N HIS A 318 -38.71 -4.36 -17.35
CA HIS A 318 -37.45 -3.91 -17.95
C HIS A 318 -37.35 -2.39 -17.83
N GLU A 319 -36.22 -1.91 -17.31
CA GLU A 319 -35.95 -0.49 -17.13
C GLU A 319 -34.60 -0.13 -17.76
N GLN A 320 -34.59 0.92 -18.58
CA GLN A 320 -33.34 1.55 -19.00
C GLN A 320 -32.79 2.37 -17.84
N HIS A 321 -31.52 2.17 -17.48
CA HIS A 321 -30.92 2.97 -16.42
C HIS A 321 -30.72 4.42 -16.89
N GLN A 322 -30.71 5.39 -15.95
CA GLN A 322 -30.43 6.81 -16.26
C GLN A 322 -29.09 7.03 -16.97
N ARG A 323 -28.19 6.06 -16.85
CA ARG A 323 -26.93 6.03 -17.58
C ARG A 323 -27.11 5.11 -18.78
N PRO A 324 -26.80 5.56 -20.00
CA PRO A 324 -27.30 4.93 -21.23
C PRO A 324 -26.69 3.55 -21.53
N TYR A 325 -25.65 3.15 -20.80
CA TYR A 325 -24.82 1.99 -21.15
C TYR A 325 -25.27 0.66 -20.51
N PHE A 326 -26.38 0.62 -19.76
CA PHE A 326 -26.93 -0.64 -19.26
C PHE A 326 -28.44 -0.56 -18.97
N SER A 327 -29.10 -1.72 -19.00
CA SER A 327 -30.50 -1.90 -18.58
C SER A 327 -30.59 -2.87 -17.40
N LEU A 328 -31.72 -2.87 -16.71
CA LEU A 328 -31.97 -3.73 -15.55
C LEU A 328 -33.41 -4.26 -15.56
N LEU A 329 -33.60 -5.36 -14.84
CA LEU A 329 -34.93 -5.90 -14.53
C LEU A 329 -35.29 -5.47 -13.10
N ARG A 330 -36.29 -4.62 -12.93
CA ARG A 330 -36.77 -4.21 -11.60
C ARG A 330 -37.89 -5.14 -11.14
N VAL A 331 -37.73 -5.74 -9.98
CA VAL A 331 -38.78 -6.55 -9.35
C VAL A 331 -39.95 -5.65 -8.93
N THR A 332 -41.15 -6.00 -9.37
CA THR A 332 -42.41 -5.31 -9.06
C THR A 332 -43.31 -6.12 -8.14
N ASP A 333 -43.23 -7.45 -8.21
CA ASP A 333 -44.02 -8.34 -7.37
C ASP A 333 -43.19 -9.57 -6.97
N ILE A 334 -43.42 -10.11 -5.77
CA ILE A 334 -42.65 -11.21 -5.21
C ILE A 334 -43.49 -12.09 -4.28
N MET A 335 -43.39 -13.41 -4.45
CA MET A 335 -44.02 -14.39 -3.55
C MET A 335 -43.10 -15.57 -3.24
N PRO A 336 -43.27 -16.25 -2.10
CA PRO A 336 -42.49 -17.44 -1.77
C PRO A 336 -42.73 -18.56 -2.80
N ARG A 337 -41.69 -19.32 -3.11
CA ARG A 337 -41.78 -20.55 -3.92
C ARG A 337 -41.48 -21.75 -3.04
N SER A 338 -42.44 -22.67 -2.90
CA SER A 338 -42.22 -23.94 -2.20
C SER A 338 -41.38 -24.89 -3.08
N GLN A 339 -40.66 -25.82 -2.44
CA GLN A 339 -39.82 -26.80 -3.14
C GLN A 339 -40.65 -27.72 -4.05
N ASP A 340 -41.91 -28.00 -3.71
CA ASP A 340 -42.80 -28.90 -4.46
C ASP A 340 -43.40 -28.27 -5.74
N GLN A 341 -43.21 -26.97 -5.96
CA GLN A 341 -43.67 -26.26 -7.16
C GLN A 341 -42.56 -26.22 -8.24
N GLU A 342 -42.21 -27.38 -8.78
CA GLU A 342 -41.24 -27.50 -9.88
C GLU A 342 -41.86 -27.26 -11.27
N GLN A 343 -43.19 -27.37 -11.42
CA GLN A 343 -43.88 -27.19 -12.69
C GLN A 343 -44.69 -25.89 -12.72
N GLY A 344 -44.27 -24.95 -13.59
CA GLY A 344 -45.06 -23.80 -14.03
C GLY A 344 -45.51 -22.85 -12.93
N GLY A 345 -44.70 -21.85 -12.60
CA GLY A 345 -45.13 -20.77 -11.70
C GLY A 345 -46.34 -19.99 -12.22
N PRO A 346 -46.93 -19.11 -11.38
CA PRO A 346 -48.03 -18.26 -11.80
C PRO A 346 -47.73 -17.51 -13.09
N ALA A 347 -48.75 -17.30 -13.94
CA ALA A 347 -48.56 -16.66 -15.23
C ALA A 347 -47.83 -15.31 -15.12
N GLY A 348 -46.73 -15.15 -15.86
CA GLY A 348 -45.90 -13.94 -15.85
C GLY A 348 -44.87 -13.85 -14.72
N TYR A 349 -44.72 -14.89 -13.90
CA TYR A 349 -43.68 -14.98 -12.88
C TYR A 349 -42.50 -15.84 -13.34
N GLN A 350 -41.32 -15.52 -12.84
CA GLN A 350 -40.10 -16.31 -13.02
C GLN A 350 -39.52 -16.73 -11.68
N ALA A 351 -38.96 -17.95 -11.61
CA ALA A 351 -38.33 -18.46 -10.42
C ALA A 351 -37.01 -17.71 -10.15
N GLY A 352 -36.69 -17.50 -8.88
CA GLY A 352 -35.42 -16.90 -8.47
C GLY A 352 -35.04 -17.21 -7.03
N ILE A 353 -33.86 -16.75 -6.63
CA ILE A 353 -33.33 -16.86 -5.28
C ILE A 353 -32.90 -15.47 -4.80
N VAL A 354 -33.33 -15.07 -3.60
CA VAL A 354 -33.06 -13.74 -3.06
C VAL A 354 -31.62 -13.64 -2.53
N CYS A 355 -30.86 -12.69 -3.06
CA CYS A 355 -29.49 -12.40 -2.62
C CYS A 355 -29.41 -11.04 -1.91
N ILE A 356 -29.15 -11.07 -0.59
CA ILE A 356 -29.07 -9.88 0.26
C ILE A 356 -27.65 -9.73 0.75
N THR A 357 -27.08 -8.56 0.48
CA THR A 357 -25.74 -8.20 0.94
C THR A 357 -25.76 -7.04 1.94
N GLY A 358 -26.95 -6.56 2.31
CA GLY A 358 -27.14 -5.50 3.31
C GLY A 358 -26.78 -4.12 2.78
N ARG A 359 -27.16 -3.06 3.49
CA ARG A 359 -26.89 -1.66 3.12
C ARG A 359 -25.42 -1.28 3.39
N ASN A 360 -24.51 -1.96 2.70
CA ASN A 360 -23.06 -1.88 2.86
C ASN A 360 -22.42 -0.65 2.20
N ILE A 361 -23.20 0.15 1.46
CA ILE A 361 -22.79 1.42 0.87
C ILE A 361 -23.89 2.47 1.05
N LYS A 362 -23.48 3.75 1.20
CA LYS A 362 -24.35 4.90 1.52
C LYS A 362 -25.66 4.95 0.72
N ASN A 363 -25.56 4.78 -0.60
CA ASN A 363 -26.66 4.92 -1.56
C ASN A 363 -27.11 3.56 -2.10
N LYS A 364 -27.10 2.50 -1.28
CA LYS A 364 -27.69 1.24 -1.70
C LYS A 364 -29.22 1.30 -1.62
N HIS A 365 -29.87 1.14 -2.76
CA HIS A 365 -31.33 1.19 -2.91
C HIS A 365 -31.94 -0.21 -3.02
N ASP A 366 -31.24 -1.11 -3.72
CA ASP A 366 -31.75 -2.40 -4.13
C ASP A 366 -30.82 -3.56 -3.69
N GLU A 367 -31.43 -4.70 -3.37
CA GLU A 367 -30.79 -6.02 -3.32
C GLU A 367 -30.98 -6.73 -4.68
N ARG A 368 -30.71 -8.04 -4.74
CA ARG A 368 -30.80 -8.80 -6.00
C ARG A 368 -31.66 -10.04 -5.86
N VAL A 369 -32.30 -10.43 -6.95
CA VAL A 369 -32.88 -11.77 -7.15
C VAL A 369 -32.11 -12.43 -8.28
N PHE A 370 -31.52 -13.60 -7.98
CA PHE A 370 -30.84 -14.42 -8.97
C PHE A 370 -31.90 -15.23 -9.69
N LEU A 371 -32.10 -14.98 -10.98
CA LEU A 371 -33.16 -15.58 -11.76
C LEU A 371 -32.74 -16.97 -12.24
N LEU A 372 -33.62 -17.95 -12.06
CA LEU A 372 -33.40 -19.33 -12.49
C LEU A 372 -33.96 -19.50 -13.91
N SER A 373 -33.24 -20.28 -14.72
CA SER A 373 -33.69 -20.72 -16.04
C SER A 373 -33.46 -22.24 -16.20
N PRO A 374 -34.26 -22.94 -17.03
CA PRO A 374 -34.06 -24.37 -17.27
C PRO A 374 -32.69 -24.72 -17.86
N ASN A 375 -32.10 -23.82 -18.64
CA ASN A 375 -30.84 -24.02 -19.38
C ASN A 375 -29.65 -23.30 -18.73
N ASP A 376 -29.68 -23.12 -17.41
CA ASP A 376 -28.58 -22.48 -16.67
C ASP A 376 -27.28 -23.31 -16.82
N PRO A 377 -26.15 -22.70 -17.23
CA PRO A 377 -24.89 -23.41 -17.36
C PRO A 377 -24.39 -23.93 -16.00
N LYS A 378 -23.91 -25.18 -15.99
CA LYS A 378 -23.25 -25.78 -14.82
C LYS A 378 -21.77 -25.92 -15.10
N LEU A 379 -20.95 -25.44 -14.17
CA LEU A 379 -19.50 -25.46 -14.25
C LEU A 379 -18.92 -26.17 -13.03
N GLU A 380 -17.93 -27.02 -13.25
CA GLU A 380 -17.24 -27.71 -12.14
C GLU A 380 -16.46 -26.73 -11.26
N LEU A 381 -16.51 -26.94 -9.93
CA LEU A 381 -15.70 -26.19 -8.99
C LEU A 381 -14.42 -26.92 -8.66
N THR A 382 -13.31 -26.35 -9.10
CA THR A 382 -11.99 -26.86 -8.73
C THR A 382 -11.68 -26.60 -7.26
N ARG A 383 -10.85 -27.46 -6.65
CA ARG A 383 -10.33 -27.26 -5.28
C ARG A 383 -9.64 -25.91 -5.10
N SER A 384 -8.99 -25.41 -6.15
CA SER A 384 -8.35 -24.10 -6.16
C SER A 384 -9.39 -22.98 -5.97
N LEU A 385 -10.49 -22.99 -6.72
CA LEU A 385 -11.56 -21.99 -6.60
C LEU A 385 -12.19 -21.97 -5.21
N ILE A 386 -12.42 -23.14 -4.61
CA ILE A 386 -12.95 -23.27 -3.25
C ILE A 386 -11.98 -22.66 -2.23
N LYS A 387 -10.69 -23.01 -2.30
CA LYS A 387 -9.65 -22.44 -1.43
C LYS A 387 -9.51 -20.92 -1.60
N ASN A 388 -9.68 -20.42 -2.84
CA ASN A 388 -9.66 -18.99 -3.13
C ASN A 388 -10.82 -18.26 -2.44
N TRP A 389 -12.02 -18.83 -2.47
CA TRP A 389 -13.18 -18.31 -1.75
C TRP A 389 -12.91 -18.27 -0.23
N GLU A 390 -12.46 -19.38 0.36
CA GLU A 390 -12.16 -19.48 1.79
C GLU A 390 -11.16 -18.40 2.22
N THR A 391 -10.05 -18.26 1.47
CA THR A 391 -9.01 -17.25 1.72
C THR A 391 -9.56 -15.83 1.60
N LEU A 392 -10.44 -15.58 0.62
CA LEU A 392 -11.05 -14.27 0.42
C LEU A 392 -11.99 -13.91 1.58
N ILE A 393 -12.86 -14.83 2.01
CA ILE A 393 -13.79 -14.58 3.12
C ILE A 393 -13.03 -14.38 4.42
N ASP A 394 -12.03 -15.23 4.71
CA ASP A 394 -11.15 -15.05 5.88
C ASP A 394 -10.48 -13.66 5.89
N ASN A 395 -10.04 -13.17 4.72
CA ASN A 395 -9.49 -11.83 4.60
C ASN A 395 -10.51 -10.73 4.96
N TYR A 396 -11.76 -10.88 4.53
CA TYR A 396 -12.83 -9.96 4.91
C TYR A 396 -13.10 -9.96 6.41
N GLN A 397 -13.18 -11.15 7.03
CA GLN A 397 -13.48 -11.30 8.45
C GLN A 397 -12.35 -10.76 9.32
N THR A 398 -11.09 -11.09 8.98
CA THR A 398 -9.91 -10.63 9.72
C THR A 398 -9.78 -9.11 9.71
N ILE A 399 -10.01 -8.45 8.55
CA ILE A 399 -9.85 -6.99 8.43
C ILE A 399 -10.92 -6.22 9.23
N HIS A 400 -12.09 -6.80 9.44
CA HIS A 400 -13.20 -6.18 10.15
C HIS A 400 -13.42 -6.74 11.56
N ALA A 401 -12.53 -7.59 12.06
CA ALA A 401 -12.68 -8.23 13.36
C ALA A 401 -12.81 -7.20 14.51
N ASP A 402 -11.98 -6.16 14.51
CA ASP A 402 -12.02 -5.13 15.55
C ASP A 402 -13.25 -4.22 15.43
N ASP A 403 -13.68 -3.91 14.20
CA ASP A 403 -14.93 -3.17 13.95
C ASP A 403 -16.15 -3.96 14.49
N LEU A 404 -16.17 -5.28 14.30
CA LEU A 404 -17.24 -6.15 14.77
C LEU A 404 -17.25 -6.27 16.31
N LYS A 405 -16.08 -6.44 16.94
CA LYS A 405 -15.95 -6.43 18.41
C LYS A 405 -16.43 -5.10 19.00
N LYS A 406 -16.12 -3.99 18.34
CA LYS A 406 -16.60 -2.67 18.76
C LYS A 406 -18.13 -2.59 18.73
N ARG A 407 -18.76 -3.07 17.66
CA ARG A 407 -20.23 -3.12 17.57
C ARG A 407 -20.85 -3.98 18.67
N GLU A 408 -20.26 -5.15 18.93
CA GLU A 408 -20.72 -6.04 20.00
C GLU A 408 -20.67 -5.36 21.36
N LYS A 409 -19.55 -4.68 21.69
CA LYS A 409 -19.41 -3.91 22.93
C LYS A 409 -20.44 -2.79 23.06
N GLU A 410 -20.82 -2.17 21.94
CA GLU A 410 -21.82 -1.10 21.88
C GLU A 410 -23.27 -1.63 21.75
N GLY A 411 -23.49 -2.96 21.81
CA GLY A 411 -24.82 -3.57 21.67
C GLY A 411 -25.44 -3.43 20.27
N GLN A 412 -24.63 -3.16 19.26
CA GLN A 412 -25.07 -2.91 17.89
C GLN A 412 -24.99 -4.18 17.02
N LYS A 413 -26.00 -4.40 16.19
CA LYS A 413 -25.99 -5.53 15.25
C LYS A 413 -24.98 -5.31 14.10
N PRO A 414 -24.28 -6.36 13.62
CA PRO A 414 -23.36 -6.25 12.48
C PRO A 414 -24.01 -5.73 11.19
N ASP A 415 -25.26 -6.09 10.93
CA ASP A 415 -26.02 -5.73 9.74
C ASP A 415 -26.86 -4.44 9.90
N ALA A 416 -26.79 -3.78 11.06
CA ALA A 416 -27.44 -2.49 11.26
C ALA A 416 -26.78 -1.39 10.42
N TYR A 417 -27.61 -0.55 9.78
CA TYR A 417 -27.16 0.68 9.15
C TYR A 417 -27.25 1.83 10.15
N LEU A 418 -26.09 2.30 10.62
CA LEU A 418 -25.96 3.34 11.65
C LEU A 418 -25.58 4.70 11.05
N GLY A 419 -25.14 4.74 9.79
CA GLY A 419 -24.69 5.97 9.15
C GLY A 419 -24.05 5.73 7.79
N SER A 420 -23.73 6.83 7.08
CA SER A 420 -23.07 6.78 5.77
C SER A 420 -21.56 6.57 5.84
N GLU A 421 -20.97 6.76 7.00
CA GLU A 421 -19.53 6.73 7.19
C GLU A 421 -18.99 5.30 7.21
N PRO A 422 -17.73 5.08 6.81
CA PRO A 422 -17.05 3.80 6.97
C PRO A 422 -17.20 3.28 8.40
N GLY A 423 -17.51 1.99 8.54
CA GLY A 423 -17.78 1.36 9.85
C GLY A 423 -19.20 1.57 10.38
N LYS A 424 -19.96 2.55 9.85
CA LYS A 424 -21.37 2.80 10.22
C LYS A 424 -22.38 2.27 9.18
N THR A 425 -21.95 1.86 7.99
CA THR A 425 -22.79 1.13 7.03
C THR A 425 -23.09 -0.29 7.52
N ALA A 426 -24.11 -0.96 6.99
CA ALA A 426 -24.38 -2.36 7.38
C ALA A 426 -23.28 -3.28 6.85
N TRP A 427 -22.75 -4.20 7.67
CA TRP A 427 -21.81 -5.20 7.19
C TRP A 427 -22.54 -6.27 6.37
N SER A 428 -21.91 -6.71 5.26
CA SER A 428 -22.43 -7.84 4.48
C SER A 428 -22.27 -9.15 5.24
N ARG A 429 -23.19 -10.10 5.03
CA ARG A 429 -23.25 -11.40 5.74
C ARG A 429 -21.90 -12.13 5.84
N HIS A 430 -21.12 -12.15 4.76
CA HIS A 430 -19.84 -12.87 4.69
C HIS A 430 -18.78 -12.34 5.68
N ILE A 431 -18.93 -11.09 6.16
CA ILE A 431 -17.99 -10.45 7.08
C ILE A 431 -18.19 -10.94 8.52
N TYR A 432 -19.41 -11.33 8.92
CA TYR A 432 -19.71 -11.69 10.32
C TYR A 432 -20.27 -13.10 10.51
N THR A 433 -20.67 -13.79 9.44
CA THR A 433 -21.20 -15.15 9.53
C THR A 433 -20.06 -16.17 9.53
N LYS A 434 -19.86 -16.88 10.64
CA LYS A 434 -18.78 -17.88 10.81
C LYS A 434 -18.72 -18.90 9.68
N ASN A 435 -19.88 -19.44 9.27
CA ASN A 435 -19.95 -20.48 8.24
C ASN A 435 -19.88 -19.94 6.80
N ALA A 436 -19.66 -18.63 6.59
CA ALA A 436 -19.53 -18.07 5.24
C ALA A 436 -18.19 -18.40 4.58
N VAL A 437 -17.18 -18.79 5.37
CA VAL A 437 -15.87 -19.21 4.86
C VAL A 437 -16.00 -20.48 4.02
N GLN A 438 -16.85 -21.42 4.45
CA GLN A 438 -17.05 -22.68 3.75
C GLN A 438 -18.05 -22.52 2.60
N LEU A 439 -17.63 -22.93 1.40
CA LEU A 439 -18.53 -23.05 0.26
C LEU A 439 -19.35 -24.34 0.42
N LYS A 440 -20.69 -24.24 0.34
CA LYS A 440 -21.61 -25.37 0.50
C LYS A 440 -22.77 -25.25 -0.47
N GLU A 441 -23.53 -26.33 -0.61
CA GLU A 441 -24.80 -26.33 -1.34
C GLU A 441 -25.72 -25.19 -0.87
N GLY A 442 -26.29 -24.46 -1.82
CA GLY A 442 -27.12 -23.28 -1.59
C GLY A 442 -26.33 -21.98 -1.33
N SER A 443 -25.00 -22.01 -1.31
CA SER A 443 -24.21 -20.79 -1.26
C SER A 443 -24.45 -19.93 -2.51
N LEU A 444 -24.88 -18.69 -2.29
CA LEU A 444 -25.05 -17.68 -3.34
C LEU A 444 -23.78 -16.86 -3.49
N CYS A 445 -23.31 -16.70 -4.73
CA CYS A 445 -22.13 -15.91 -5.04
C CYS A 445 -22.23 -15.23 -6.40
N TYR A 446 -21.22 -14.43 -6.71
CA TYR A 446 -20.95 -13.90 -8.03
C TYR A 446 -19.69 -14.55 -8.57
N ALA A 447 -19.71 -15.00 -9.82
CA ALA A 447 -18.60 -15.63 -10.50
C ALA A 447 -18.07 -14.71 -11.59
N ARG A 448 -16.75 -14.51 -11.61
CA ARG A 448 -16.09 -13.87 -12.75
C ARG A 448 -15.81 -14.92 -13.80
N ILE A 449 -16.25 -14.65 -15.03
CA ILE A 449 -16.19 -15.61 -16.12
C ILE A 449 -15.36 -15.00 -17.25
N ALA A 450 -14.46 -15.77 -17.84
CA ALA A 450 -13.83 -15.41 -19.10
C ALA A 450 -13.67 -16.65 -19.96
N ASN A 451 -14.02 -16.55 -21.25
CA ASN A 451 -13.99 -17.68 -22.19
C ASN A 451 -14.64 -18.95 -21.59
N GLN A 452 -15.82 -18.78 -20.96
CA GLN A 452 -16.60 -19.84 -20.29
C GLN A 452 -15.91 -20.53 -19.09
N ASN A 453 -14.78 -20.00 -18.61
CA ASN A 453 -14.10 -20.50 -17.42
C ASN A 453 -14.37 -19.61 -16.21
N VAL A 454 -14.55 -20.22 -15.03
CA VAL A 454 -14.66 -19.51 -13.75
C VAL A 454 -13.26 -19.06 -13.31
N LEU A 455 -13.02 -17.74 -13.30
CA LEU A 455 -11.77 -17.16 -12.85
C LEU A 455 -11.73 -16.90 -11.34
N GLY A 456 -12.89 -16.79 -10.71
CA GLY A 456 -13.01 -16.51 -9.27
C GLY A 456 -14.46 -16.36 -8.82
N MET A 457 -14.68 -16.53 -7.52
CA MET A 457 -15.99 -16.42 -6.88
C MET A 457 -15.95 -15.37 -5.77
N TYR A 458 -17.02 -14.59 -5.65
CA TYR A 458 -17.07 -13.41 -4.80
C TYR A 458 -18.44 -13.27 -4.13
N PRO A 459 -18.50 -12.82 -2.87
CA PRO A 459 -19.77 -12.68 -2.15
C PRO A 459 -20.57 -11.44 -2.57
N VAL A 460 -19.95 -10.49 -3.28
CA VAL A 460 -20.51 -9.21 -3.74
C VAL A 460 -19.88 -8.81 -5.09
N MET A 461 -20.55 -7.96 -5.89
CA MET A 461 -20.00 -7.50 -7.18
C MET A 461 -18.84 -6.49 -7.04
N ILE A 462 -18.90 -5.60 -6.04
CA ILE A 462 -17.79 -4.69 -5.71
C ILE A 462 -16.95 -5.38 -4.65
N THR A 463 -16.04 -6.23 -5.10
CA THR A 463 -15.30 -7.16 -4.25
C THR A 463 -13.83 -6.79 -4.10
N ARG A 464 -13.19 -7.45 -3.14
CA ARG A 464 -11.75 -7.68 -3.12
C ARG A 464 -11.44 -8.89 -4.00
N ASP A 465 -10.26 -8.86 -4.60
CA ASP A 465 -9.70 -9.99 -5.34
C ASP A 465 -8.35 -10.35 -4.75
N LEU A 466 -7.94 -11.59 -4.95
CA LEU A 466 -6.66 -12.09 -4.46
C LEU A 466 -5.59 -11.81 -5.51
N PHE A 467 -4.40 -11.42 -5.04
CA PHE A 467 -3.22 -11.47 -5.89
C PHE A 467 -2.91 -12.90 -6.31
N ASN A 468 -2.13 -13.07 -7.38
CA ASN A 468 -1.77 -14.39 -7.90
C ASN A 468 -0.79 -15.11 -6.97
N GLU A 469 0.19 -14.39 -6.43
CA GLU A 469 1.24 -14.92 -5.58
C GLU A 469 1.16 -14.39 -4.15
N THR A 470 1.80 -15.12 -3.24
CA THR A 470 1.96 -14.74 -1.83
C THR A 470 3.22 -13.89 -1.68
N PRO A 471 3.30 -12.96 -0.72
CA PRO A 471 4.56 -12.25 -0.45
C PRO A 471 5.72 -13.22 -0.16
N LYS A 472 5.43 -14.37 0.45
CA LYS A 472 6.42 -15.42 0.72
C LYS A 472 7.04 -16.02 -0.54
N ASN A 473 6.26 -16.19 -1.61
CA ASN A 473 6.76 -16.73 -2.88
C ASN A 473 7.67 -15.76 -3.64
N LEU A 474 7.58 -14.46 -3.35
CA LEU A 474 8.44 -13.43 -3.94
C LEU A 474 9.79 -13.29 -3.21
N LEU A 475 9.94 -13.89 -2.03
CA LEU A 475 11.19 -13.91 -1.29
C LEU A 475 12.00 -15.19 -1.65
N PRO A 476 13.25 -15.07 -2.16
CA PRO A 476 14.11 -16.21 -2.41
C PRO A 476 14.30 -17.07 -1.15
N LEU A 477 14.22 -18.41 -1.28
CA LEU A 477 14.33 -19.35 -0.14
C LEU A 477 15.57 -19.10 0.74
N SER A 478 16.70 -18.75 0.11
CA SER A 478 17.95 -18.42 0.81
C SER A 478 17.86 -17.20 1.74
N LEU A 479 16.76 -16.45 1.74
CA LEU A 479 16.53 -15.28 2.61
C LEU A 479 15.43 -15.54 3.65
N HIS A 480 14.76 -16.69 3.61
CA HIS A 480 13.76 -17.06 4.62
C HIS A 480 14.47 -17.29 5.97
N PRO A 481 13.77 -17.12 7.11
CA PRO A 481 14.33 -17.45 8.42
C PRO A 481 14.96 -18.86 8.42
N PRO A 482 16.16 -19.04 9.00
CA PRO A 482 16.82 -20.33 8.97
C PRO A 482 16.09 -21.35 9.85
N THR A 483 16.13 -22.60 9.39
CA THR A 483 15.47 -23.76 10.00
C THR A 483 16.45 -24.82 10.50
N SER A 484 17.74 -24.66 10.24
CA SER A 484 18.80 -25.52 10.78
C SER A 484 20.07 -24.72 11.10
N TYR A 485 21.03 -25.37 11.76
CA TYR A 485 22.31 -24.75 12.10
C TYR A 485 23.13 -24.38 10.85
N GLU A 486 23.03 -25.18 9.80
CA GLU A 486 23.76 -25.00 8.54
C GLU A 486 23.25 -23.77 7.76
N GLU A 487 22.02 -23.33 8.03
CA GLU A 487 21.43 -22.15 7.41
C GLU A 487 21.73 -20.84 8.16
N LEU A 488 22.46 -20.88 9.29
CA LEU A 488 22.70 -19.68 10.08
C LEU A 488 23.61 -18.71 9.34
N SER A 489 23.05 -17.53 9.05
CA SER A 489 23.77 -16.42 8.43
C SER A 489 24.49 -15.57 9.49
N PRO A 490 25.36 -14.62 9.12
CA PRO A 490 26.12 -13.82 10.08
C PRO A 490 25.27 -13.22 11.21
N VAL A 491 24.08 -12.67 10.90
CA VAL A 491 23.22 -12.08 11.95
C VAL A 491 22.77 -13.12 12.98
N ASP A 492 22.50 -14.35 12.55
CA ASP A 492 22.01 -15.43 13.39
C ASP A 492 23.10 -15.94 14.33
N ARG A 493 24.34 -16.07 13.82
CA ARG A 493 25.51 -16.49 14.61
C ARG A 493 25.90 -15.43 15.63
N VAL A 494 25.94 -14.15 15.21
CA VAL A 494 26.38 -13.03 16.05
C VAL A 494 25.33 -12.62 17.08
N PHE A 495 24.07 -12.45 16.66
CA PHE A 495 23.00 -11.94 17.54
C PHE A 495 22.19 -13.05 18.22
N GLY A 496 22.33 -14.29 17.75
CA GLY A 496 21.62 -15.47 18.24
C GLY A 496 20.43 -15.84 17.35
N TRP A 497 19.98 -17.08 17.49
CA TRP A 497 18.87 -17.63 16.70
C TRP A 497 18.00 -18.55 17.56
N VAL A 498 16.71 -18.61 17.23
CA VAL A 498 15.75 -19.57 17.79
C VAL A 498 14.91 -20.08 16.62
N HIS A 499 14.78 -21.40 16.51
CA HIS A 499 13.90 -22.00 15.52
C HIS A 499 12.45 -21.63 15.84
N LYS A 500 11.77 -20.96 14.91
CA LYS A 500 10.43 -20.42 15.15
C LYS A 500 9.35 -21.49 15.30
N ASP A 501 9.39 -22.48 14.41
CA ASP A 501 8.33 -23.50 14.28
C ASP A 501 8.83 -24.91 14.66
N GLY A 502 9.81 -25.00 15.57
CA GLY A 502 10.55 -26.25 15.77
C GLY A 502 11.58 -26.18 16.89
N LYS A 503 12.44 -27.19 16.96
CA LYS A 503 13.47 -27.31 17.99
C LYS A 503 14.79 -26.77 17.47
N GLY A 504 15.48 -26.00 18.30
CA GLY A 504 16.80 -25.46 17.99
C GLY A 504 16.95 -24.04 18.48
N ALA A 505 18.09 -23.74 19.08
CA ALA A 505 18.46 -22.39 19.44
C ALA A 505 19.98 -22.25 19.42
N TRP A 506 20.43 -21.03 19.22
CA TRP A 506 21.83 -20.65 19.24
C TRP A 506 22.02 -19.38 20.08
N LYS A 507 22.92 -19.45 21.05
CA LYS A 507 23.32 -18.29 21.85
C LYS A 507 24.17 -17.37 20.97
N GLY A 508 23.76 -16.11 20.83
CA GLY A 508 24.55 -15.12 20.09
C GLY A 508 25.94 -14.92 20.70
N GLN A 509 26.89 -14.55 19.85
CA GLN A 509 28.27 -14.19 20.21
C GLN A 509 28.39 -12.77 20.79
N LEU A 510 27.31 -11.98 20.79
CA LEU A 510 27.28 -10.61 21.28
C LEU A 510 26.27 -10.42 22.43
N ARG A 511 26.70 -9.66 23.44
CA ARG A 511 25.88 -9.14 24.54
C ARG A 511 26.07 -7.63 24.68
N ILE A 512 24.97 -6.92 24.96
CA ILE A 512 24.99 -5.48 25.25
C ILE A 512 24.71 -5.31 26.74
N GLU A 513 25.56 -4.54 27.42
CA GLU A 513 25.39 -4.15 28.82
C GLU A 513 24.37 -3.00 28.97
N PRO A 514 23.84 -2.74 30.18
CA PRO A 514 23.00 -1.58 30.44
C PRO A 514 23.67 -0.28 29.95
N ALA A 515 22.87 0.60 29.36
CA ALA A 515 23.32 1.91 28.92
C ALA A 515 23.10 2.94 30.03
N GLU A 516 24.11 3.76 30.27
CA GLU A 516 24.11 4.84 31.25
C GLU A 516 23.94 6.18 30.54
N CYS A 517 23.04 7.03 31.04
CA CYS A 517 22.80 8.37 30.50
C CYS A 517 23.62 9.40 31.28
N GLU A 518 24.50 10.14 30.60
CA GLU A 518 25.42 11.08 31.27
C GLU A 518 24.71 12.22 32.01
N LEU A 519 23.58 12.70 31.46
CA LEU A 519 22.81 13.81 32.02
C LEU A 519 21.76 13.36 33.05
N GLY A 520 21.61 12.06 33.27
CA GLY A 520 20.58 11.51 34.17
C GLY A 520 19.17 12.00 33.80
N LYS A 521 18.36 12.35 34.82
CA LYS A 521 16.99 12.87 34.65
C LYS A 521 16.91 14.15 33.80
N GLU A 522 17.98 14.97 33.79
CA GLU A 522 18.01 16.24 33.05
C GLU A 522 18.04 16.03 31.54
N ALA A 523 18.25 14.81 31.04
CA ALA A 523 18.13 14.48 29.63
C ALA A 523 16.69 14.52 29.10
N ILE A 524 15.68 14.47 29.98
CA ILE A 524 14.27 14.38 29.61
C ILE A 524 13.70 15.79 29.41
N GLU A 525 13.06 16.01 28.25
CA GLU A 525 12.16 17.14 28.04
C GLU A 525 10.76 16.73 28.48
N ASP A 526 10.19 17.42 29.47
CA ASP A 526 8.81 17.24 29.93
C ASP A 526 7.84 18.01 29.03
N LEU A 527 6.84 17.31 28.49
CA LEU A 527 5.85 17.85 27.57
C LEU A 527 4.52 18.19 28.25
N GLY A 528 4.45 18.04 29.58
CA GLY A 528 3.29 18.33 30.43
C GLY A 528 2.32 17.16 30.55
N ALA A 529 1.38 17.29 31.49
CA ALA A 529 0.47 16.21 31.92
C ALA A 529 -0.37 15.57 30.79
N ASP A 530 -0.80 16.35 29.79
CA ASP A 530 -1.58 15.84 28.65
C ASP A 530 -0.73 15.29 27.50
N GLY A 531 0.59 15.54 27.57
CA GLY A 531 1.55 15.22 26.53
C GLY A 531 1.26 15.84 25.16
N ILE A 532 2.07 15.45 24.18
CA ILE A 532 1.89 15.87 22.78
C ILE A 532 1.29 14.73 21.96
N PRO A 533 0.14 14.95 21.30
CA PRO A 533 -0.45 13.96 20.41
C PRO A 533 0.36 13.85 19.13
N LEU A 534 0.90 12.67 18.84
CA LEU A 534 1.73 12.43 17.66
C LEU A 534 0.88 12.23 16.40
N ALA A 535 1.39 12.65 15.24
CA ALA A 535 0.81 12.34 13.95
C ALA A 535 1.22 10.93 13.52
N ILE A 536 0.60 9.91 14.09
CA ILE A 536 0.99 8.51 13.82
C ILE A 536 0.76 8.18 12.35
N LEU A 537 1.83 7.77 11.67
CA LEU A 537 1.73 7.17 10.35
C LEU A 537 1.17 5.76 10.50
N GLY A 538 0.14 5.46 9.72
CA GLY A 538 -0.54 4.17 9.78
C GLY A 538 0.41 2.98 9.58
N GLU A 539 -0.02 1.82 10.08
CA GLU A 539 0.73 0.58 9.94
C GLU A 539 1.03 0.23 8.47
N PRO A 540 2.15 -0.48 8.20
CA PRO A 540 2.44 -1.01 6.88
C PRO A 540 1.23 -1.75 6.30
N LYS A 541 0.88 -1.47 5.05
CA LYS A 541 -0.17 -2.16 4.30
C LYS A 541 0.44 -2.90 3.12
N PRO A 542 0.84 -4.18 3.28
CA PRO A 542 1.48 -4.96 2.21
C PRO A 542 0.66 -5.07 0.92
N GLN A 543 -0.67 -4.84 0.99
CA GLN A 543 -1.57 -4.78 -0.16
C GLN A 543 -1.29 -3.57 -1.07
N GLN A 544 -0.59 -2.54 -0.58
CA GLN A 544 -0.11 -1.39 -1.36
C GLN A 544 1.17 -1.77 -2.11
N ASN A 545 1.05 -2.69 -3.07
CA ASN A 545 2.19 -3.34 -3.71
C ASN A 545 3.24 -2.39 -4.31
N GLY A 546 2.86 -1.21 -4.80
CA GLY A 546 3.82 -0.23 -5.33
C GLY A 546 4.95 0.15 -4.36
N PHE A 547 4.72 0.02 -3.04
CA PHE A 547 5.76 0.23 -2.04
C PHE A 547 6.61 -1.00 -1.73
N TYR A 548 6.07 -2.21 -1.86
CA TYR A 548 6.66 -3.42 -1.28
C TYR A 548 7.10 -4.45 -2.32
N VAL A 549 6.51 -4.44 -3.51
CA VAL A 549 6.82 -5.36 -4.60
C VAL A 549 7.85 -4.72 -5.51
N ALA A 550 8.81 -5.54 -5.93
CA ALA A 550 9.83 -5.22 -6.91
C ALA A 550 9.50 -5.90 -8.24
N HIS A 551 9.89 -5.26 -9.34
CA HIS A 551 9.79 -5.79 -10.68
C HIS A 551 10.53 -7.13 -10.84
N ASN A 552 11.62 -7.31 -10.09
CA ASN A 552 12.45 -8.51 -10.11
C ASN A 552 13.06 -8.79 -8.72
N ARG A 553 13.85 -9.87 -8.63
CA ARG A 553 14.51 -10.30 -7.39
C ARG A 553 15.70 -9.42 -6.96
N GLN A 554 16.04 -8.41 -7.75
CA GLN A 554 17.08 -7.42 -7.44
C GLN A 554 16.53 -6.22 -6.65
N GLY A 555 15.21 -6.16 -6.42
CA GLY A 555 14.58 -5.10 -5.62
C GLY A 555 14.21 -3.84 -6.40
N GLU A 556 14.29 -3.89 -7.74
CA GLU A 556 13.95 -2.76 -8.61
C GLU A 556 12.46 -2.39 -8.47
N PRO A 557 12.10 -1.10 -8.39
CA PRO A 557 10.71 -0.69 -8.25
C PRO A 557 9.86 -1.17 -9.44
N LEU A 558 8.57 -1.41 -9.19
CA LEU A 558 7.62 -1.58 -10.28
C LEU A 558 7.58 -0.31 -11.15
N PRO A 559 7.45 -0.43 -12.49
CA PRO A 559 7.29 0.73 -13.37
C PRO A 559 6.06 1.57 -13.02
N ASP A 560 6.13 2.87 -13.30
CA ASP A 560 5.03 3.81 -13.08
C ASP A 560 3.80 3.49 -13.93
N GLY A 561 2.63 3.94 -13.45
CA GLY A 561 1.36 3.86 -14.20
C GLY A 561 0.73 2.47 -14.30
N ARG A 562 1.18 1.51 -13.50
CA ARG A 562 0.65 0.14 -13.48
C ARG A 562 -0.62 0.02 -12.64
N ASP A 563 -1.50 -0.89 -13.03
CA ASP A 563 -2.69 -1.24 -12.26
C ASP A 563 -2.36 -1.86 -10.90
N LYS A 564 -3.29 -1.74 -9.95
CA LYS A 564 -3.16 -2.37 -8.64
C LYS A 564 -2.92 -3.88 -8.70
N ALA A 565 -3.35 -4.56 -9.76
CA ALA A 565 -3.13 -6.00 -9.92
C ALA A 565 -1.69 -6.37 -10.36
N ALA A 566 -0.85 -5.39 -10.69
CA ALA A 566 0.47 -5.63 -11.28
C ALA A 566 1.53 -6.11 -10.29
N GLY A 567 1.31 -5.96 -8.98
CA GLY A 567 2.21 -6.52 -7.96
C GLY A 567 1.73 -7.89 -7.48
N TYR A 568 2.65 -8.73 -7.01
CA TYR A 568 2.37 -10.12 -6.64
C TYR A 568 1.74 -10.92 -7.80
N SER A 569 2.09 -10.58 -9.05
CA SER A 569 1.48 -11.17 -10.24
C SER A 569 2.09 -12.52 -10.60
N ASP A 570 3.37 -12.72 -10.27
CA ASP A 570 4.16 -13.88 -10.66
C ASP A 570 5.42 -14.03 -9.78
N LYS A 571 6.07 -15.19 -9.86
CA LYS A 571 7.24 -15.56 -9.02
C LYS A 571 8.57 -14.97 -9.51
N THR A 572 8.58 -14.28 -10.64
CA THR A 572 9.78 -13.60 -11.17
C THR A 572 9.96 -12.22 -10.53
N GLN A 573 8.86 -11.63 -10.05
CA GLN A 573 8.89 -10.47 -9.16
C GLN A 573 9.63 -10.77 -7.84
N GLY A 574 10.05 -9.70 -7.17
CA GLY A 574 10.68 -9.76 -5.85
C GLY A 574 10.00 -8.85 -4.84
N LEU A 575 10.56 -8.79 -3.64
CA LEU A 575 10.23 -7.76 -2.66
C LEU A 575 11.25 -6.62 -2.74
N ARG A 576 10.83 -5.39 -2.41
CA ARG A 576 11.71 -4.19 -2.44
C ARG A 576 12.92 -4.29 -1.50
N GLY A 577 12.85 -5.16 -0.48
CA GLY A 577 13.97 -5.48 0.40
C GLY A 577 13.72 -5.10 1.86
N ARG A 578 14.79 -4.77 2.58
CA ARG A 578 14.78 -4.42 4.00
C ARG A 578 14.41 -2.96 4.18
N LYS A 579 13.35 -2.72 4.92
CA LYS A 579 12.82 -1.38 5.18
C LYS A 579 13.78 -0.60 6.07
N ILE A 580 14.20 0.58 5.61
CA ILE A 580 15.04 1.52 6.35
C ILE A 580 14.34 2.87 6.49
N TYR A 581 14.63 3.58 7.57
CA TYR A 581 14.15 4.94 7.79
C TYR A 581 15.33 5.89 7.57
N PRO A 582 15.33 6.71 6.50
CA PRO A 582 16.41 7.66 6.27
C PRO A 582 16.53 8.68 7.40
N HIS A 583 17.74 9.14 7.68
CA HIS A 583 17.95 10.30 8.53
C HIS A 583 17.42 11.56 7.82
N HIS A 584 16.59 12.33 8.51
CA HIS A 584 16.11 13.62 8.01
C HIS A 584 17.17 14.70 8.28
N ALA A 585 18.23 14.71 7.47
CA ALA A 585 19.41 15.56 7.66
C ALA A 585 19.13 17.04 7.92
N HIS A 586 18.07 17.56 7.31
CA HIS A 586 17.65 18.93 7.51
C HIS A 586 16.96 19.14 8.87
N LEU A 587 16.16 18.20 9.38
CA LEU A 587 15.48 18.35 10.68
C LEU A 587 16.42 18.24 11.88
N ALA A 588 17.48 17.44 11.76
CA ALA A 588 18.44 17.25 12.85
C ALA A 588 19.30 18.49 13.13
N ARG A 589 19.49 19.36 12.13
CA ARG A 589 20.24 20.62 12.26
C ARG A 589 19.34 21.81 12.63
N LEU A 590 18.04 21.58 12.78
CA LEU A 590 17.04 22.61 13.09
C LEU A 590 16.62 22.49 14.54
N HIS A 591 17.37 23.09 15.46
CA HIS A 591 16.95 23.20 16.86
C HIS A 591 15.51 23.74 16.95
N ASP A 592 15.20 24.80 16.20
CA ASP A 592 13.88 25.46 16.19
C ASP A 592 12.70 24.56 15.79
N TYR A 593 12.95 23.47 15.08
CA TYR A 593 11.91 22.50 14.74
C TYR A 593 11.41 21.75 15.98
N TRP A 594 12.34 21.45 16.90
CA TRP A 594 12.06 20.74 18.15
C TRP A 594 11.79 21.68 19.33
N LEU A 595 12.11 22.98 19.20
CA LEU A 595 11.84 23.99 20.23
C LEU A 595 10.35 24.17 20.51
N LYS A 596 10.04 24.48 21.77
CA LYS A 596 8.70 24.79 22.28
C LYS A 596 7.63 23.82 21.77
N PRO A 597 7.82 22.51 21.99
CA PRO A 597 7.01 21.48 21.34
C PRO A 597 5.52 21.56 21.73
N ARG A 598 5.22 22.20 22.87
CA ARG A 598 3.87 22.45 23.38
C ARG A 598 3.09 23.51 22.58
N GLU A 599 3.76 24.45 21.91
CA GLU A 599 3.10 25.41 21.03
C GLU A 599 2.60 24.71 19.77
N ASP A 600 1.29 24.83 19.46
CA ASP A 600 0.73 24.25 18.22
C ASP A 600 1.18 25.08 17.02
N ARG A 601 2.16 24.55 16.29
CA ARG A 601 2.69 25.12 15.05
C ARG A 601 2.32 24.28 13.84
N THR A 602 1.37 23.36 13.97
CA THR A 602 0.98 22.46 12.86
C THR A 602 0.41 23.21 11.66
N GLN A 603 -0.17 24.39 11.89
CA GLN A 603 -0.69 25.29 10.84
C GLN A 603 0.18 26.54 10.61
N LYS A 604 1.33 26.65 11.29
CA LYS A 604 2.25 27.79 11.16
C LYS A 604 3.51 27.36 10.42
N GLN A 605 3.65 27.83 9.19
CA GLN A 605 4.84 27.57 8.40
C GLN A 605 6.08 28.18 9.08
N THR A 606 7.07 27.35 9.37
CA THR A 606 8.40 27.80 9.76
C THR A 606 9.32 27.71 8.54
N VAL A 607 10.20 28.69 8.35
CA VAL A 607 11.18 28.66 7.25
C VAL A 607 12.56 28.52 7.84
N SER A 608 13.33 27.55 7.35
CA SER A 608 14.75 27.48 7.64
C SER A 608 15.55 26.98 6.45
N GLN A 609 16.69 27.62 6.19
CA GLN A 609 17.55 27.35 5.02
C GLN A 609 16.76 27.33 3.70
N GLY A 610 15.79 28.25 3.54
CA GLY A 610 14.98 28.39 2.32
C GLY A 610 13.90 27.31 2.12
N LYS A 611 13.74 26.37 3.05
CA LYS A 611 12.70 25.33 3.01
C LYS A 611 11.61 25.59 4.05
N ARG A 612 10.39 25.16 3.72
CA ARG A 612 9.19 25.33 4.54
C ARG A 612 8.94 24.07 5.35
N TYR A 613 8.59 24.24 6.62
CA TYR A 613 8.34 23.13 7.53
C TYR A 613 7.12 23.42 8.39
N TYR A 614 6.44 22.34 8.78
CA TYR A 614 5.38 22.35 9.77
C TYR A 614 5.81 21.49 10.96
N GLN A 615 5.00 21.42 12.01
CA GLN A 615 5.25 20.50 13.11
C GLN A 615 4.70 19.11 12.74
N GLU A 616 5.25 18.45 11.70
CA GLU A 616 4.63 17.24 11.13
C GLU A 616 4.53 16.07 12.10
N TYR A 617 5.38 16.04 13.13
CA TYR A 617 5.29 15.03 14.17
C TYR A 617 4.05 15.16 15.07
N ARG A 618 3.43 16.34 15.14
CA ARG A 618 2.27 16.62 16.00
C ARG A 618 0.98 16.48 15.20
N ARG A 619 -0.02 15.83 15.78
CA ARG A 619 -1.36 15.75 15.20
C ARG A 619 -1.98 17.17 15.17
N PRO A 620 -2.43 17.66 13.99
CA PRO A 620 -3.11 18.95 13.93
C PRO A 620 -4.45 18.92 14.65
N THR A 621 -4.83 20.06 15.21
CA THR A 621 -6.17 20.28 15.77
C THR A 621 -7.20 20.32 14.64
N VAL A 622 -8.15 19.39 14.63
CA VAL A 622 -9.27 19.36 13.68
C VAL A 622 -10.57 19.62 14.41
N LYS A 623 -11.57 20.21 13.74
CA LYS A 623 -12.92 20.33 14.29
C LYS A 623 -13.74 19.09 13.90
N ASP A 624 -14.44 18.51 14.86
CA ASP A 624 -15.39 17.42 14.60
C ASP A 624 -16.69 17.93 13.97
N ASP A 625 -17.62 17.01 13.69
CA ASP A 625 -18.92 17.33 13.06
C ASP A 625 -19.79 18.30 13.90
N ASN A 626 -19.50 18.43 15.20
CA ASN A 626 -20.18 19.34 16.12
C ASN A 626 -19.40 20.66 16.32
N GLY A 627 -18.31 20.87 15.57
CA GLY A 627 -17.44 22.03 15.69
C GLY A 627 -16.50 22.01 16.89
N LYS A 628 -16.43 20.92 17.65
CA LYS A 628 -15.54 20.75 18.80
C LYS A 628 -14.14 20.39 18.32
N GLU A 629 -13.13 21.02 18.91
CA GLU A 629 -11.74 20.71 18.61
C GLU A 629 -11.38 19.30 19.09
N LYS A 630 -10.77 18.53 18.20
CA LYS A 630 -10.33 17.15 18.39
C LYS A 630 -8.90 17.00 17.90
N THR A 631 -8.00 16.62 18.80
CA THR A 631 -6.58 16.33 18.53
C THR A 631 -6.19 14.89 18.88
N ARG A 632 -7.07 14.18 19.59
CA ARG A 632 -6.84 12.84 20.13
C ARG A 632 -7.96 11.92 19.69
N ASP A 633 -7.58 10.74 19.22
CA ASP A 633 -8.47 9.66 18.83
C ASP A 633 -7.76 8.31 19.05
N ASN A 634 -8.44 7.21 18.75
CA ASN A 634 -7.86 5.87 18.85
C ASN A 634 -6.82 5.55 17.76
N GLN A 635 -6.59 6.44 16.79
CA GLN A 635 -5.61 6.29 15.70
C GLN A 635 -4.28 6.95 16.02
N ASN A 636 -4.22 7.83 17.03
CA ASN A 636 -2.99 8.46 17.49
C ASN A 636 -2.71 8.22 18.97
N ARG A 637 -1.54 8.66 19.45
CA ARG A 637 -1.07 8.50 20.83
C ARG A 637 -0.36 9.76 21.30
N SER A 638 -0.43 10.04 22.59
CA SER A 638 0.33 11.12 23.23
C SER A 638 1.60 10.60 23.88
N ILE A 639 2.63 11.44 23.92
CA ILE A 639 3.86 11.22 24.69
C ILE A 639 4.02 12.32 25.74
N LEU A 640 4.38 11.95 26.97
CA LEU A 640 4.59 12.91 28.08
C LEU A 640 6.01 13.51 28.09
N GLY A 641 6.96 12.89 27.38
CA GLY A 641 8.32 13.37 27.32
C GLY A 641 9.12 12.73 26.20
N TRP A 642 10.31 13.27 25.95
CA TRP A 642 11.32 12.65 25.10
C TRP A 642 12.72 12.94 25.60
N ILE A 643 13.69 12.21 25.08
CA ILE A 643 15.10 12.48 25.38
C ILE A 643 15.57 13.57 24.42
N LYS A 644 16.20 14.62 24.98
CA LYS A 644 16.67 15.78 24.21
C LYS A 644 17.71 15.36 23.16
N PRO A 645 17.85 16.12 22.06
CA PRO A 645 19.05 16.05 21.22
C PRO A 645 20.32 16.29 22.05
N GLU A 646 21.45 15.84 21.53
CA GLU A 646 22.78 15.98 22.13
C GLU A 646 22.91 15.30 23.50
N THR A 647 22.07 14.32 23.78
CA THR A 647 22.19 13.46 24.96
C THR A 647 23.06 12.26 24.63
N THR A 648 24.06 12.00 25.47
CA THR A 648 24.98 10.88 25.34
C THR A 648 24.62 9.73 26.28
N PHE A 649 24.68 8.52 25.74
CA PHE A 649 24.60 7.26 26.48
C PHE A 649 25.91 6.48 26.30
N ARG A 650 26.40 5.86 27.37
CA ARG A 650 27.56 4.96 27.34
C ARG A 650 27.11 3.53 27.60
N PHE A 651 27.59 2.59 26.81
CA PHE A 651 27.37 1.15 27.07
C PHE A 651 28.50 0.31 26.49
N LYS A 652 28.65 -0.90 27.02
CA LYS A 652 29.65 -1.86 26.58
C LYS A 652 29.02 -2.98 25.76
N VAL A 653 29.70 -3.35 24.68
CA VAL A 653 29.37 -4.50 23.83
C VAL A 653 30.40 -5.58 24.09
N GLN A 654 29.96 -6.70 24.66
CA GLN A 654 30.78 -7.89 24.90
C GLN A 654 30.67 -8.83 23.70
N ILE A 655 31.81 -9.28 23.18
CA ILE A 655 31.88 -10.20 22.04
C ILE A 655 32.66 -11.47 22.40
N ARG A 656 32.32 -12.58 21.75
CA ARG A 656 33.03 -13.85 21.91
C ARG A 656 33.09 -14.61 20.60
N ASN A 657 34.29 -14.96 20.17
CA ASN A 657 34.58 -15.78 18.99
C ASN A 657 33.95 -15.25 17.69
N LEU A 658 34.07 -13.95 17.41
CA LEU A 658 33.70 -13.39 16.11
C LEU A 658 34.82 -13.63 15.10
N SER A 659 34.49 -13.97 13.86
CA SER A 659 35.48 -13.93 12.77
C SER A 659 35.86 -12.49 12.43
N SER A 660 37.00 -12.29 11.74
CA SER A 660 37.44 -10.95 11.34
C SER A 660 36.41 -10.24 10.46
N VAL A 661 35.68 -10.97 9.62
CA VAL A 661 34.61 -10.41 8.78
C VAL A 661 33.39 -10.04 9.63
N GLU A 662 32.98 -10.92 10.55
CA GLU A 662 31.84 -10.65 11.42
C GLU A 662 32.09 -9.47 12.36
N LEU A 663 33.31 -9.39 12.92
CA LEU A 663 33.79 -8.27 13.73
C LEU A 663 33.88 -6.99 12.90
N GLY A 664 34.45 -7.04 11.70
CA GLY A 664 34.57 -5.88 10.82
C GLY A 664 33.21 -5.25 10.50
N ALA A 665 32.21 -6.07 10.20
CA ALA A 665 30.84 -5.59 9.99
C ALA A 665 30.24 -4.94 11.24
N LEU A 666 30.54 -5.45 12.44
CA LEU A 666 30.08 -4.88 13.70
C LEU A 666 30.77 -3.53 13.97
N LEU A 667 32.10 -3.47 13.85
CA LEU A 667 32.89 -2.26 14.05
C LEU A 667 32.44 -1.15 13.09
N TRP A 668 32.16 -1.48 11.82
CA TRP A 668 31.63 -0.52 10.85
C TRP A 668 30.28 0.08 11.26
N LEU A 669 29.42 -0.71 11.94
CA LEU A 669 28.14 -0.20 12.43
C LEU A 669 28.27 0.60 13.73
N LEU A 670 29.28 0.30 14.56
CA LEU A 670 29.55 0.98 15.82
C LEU A 670 30.38 2.27 15.64
N HIS A 671 31.07 2.42 14.52
CA HIS A 671 31.86 3.60 14.16
C HIS A 671 31.29 4.25 12.91
N GLN A 672 30.54 5.35 13.07
CA GLN A 672 29.84 6.00 11.97
C GLN A 672 30.60 7.24 11.46
N ASP A 673 30.62 7.43 10.14
CA ASP A 673 31.12 8.67 9.54
C ASP A 673 30.28 9.89 9.94
N LYS A 674 30.85 11.08 9.77
CA LYS A 674 30.16 12.36 9.99
C LYS A 674 28.90 12.43 9.12
N ASN A 675 27.74 12.62 9.76
CA ASN A 675 26.39 12.64 9.17
C ASN A 675 25.74 11.27 8.90
N CYS A 676 26.33 10.16 9.35
CA CYS A 676 25.69 8.86 9.35
C CYS A 676 25.01 8.59 10.71
N TYR A 677 23.79 8.06 10.66
CA TYR A 677 22.97 7.84 11.84
C TYR A 677 22.21 6.52 11.77
N HIS A 678 22.12 5.85 12.92
CA HIS A 678 21.14 4.79 13.11
C HIS A 678 19.77 5.36 13.49
N ARG A 679 18.74 4.51 13.44
CA ARG A 679 17.37 4.85 13.83
C ARG A 679 16.90 3.99 14.98
N LEU A 680 16.71 4.62 16.13
CA LEU A 680 16.36 4.00 17.41
C LEU A 680 15.02 4.52 17.94
N GLY A 681 14.36 3.75 18.80
CA GLY A 681 13.11 4.18 19.44
C GLY A 681 11.90 4.24 18.51
N SER A 682 10.86 4.92 19.00
CA SER A 682 9.56 5.04 18.31
C SER A 682 9.51 6.23 17.35
N SER A 683 8.49 6.26 16.48
CA SER A 683 8.21 7.39 15.58
C SER A 683 9.35 7.74 14.60
N LYS A 684 10.18 6.76 14.22
CA LYS A 684 11.22 6.89 13.19
C LYS A 684 10.72 7.54 11.88
N PRO A 685 9.51 7.25 11.35
CA PRO A 685 9.00 7.91 10.16
C PRO A 685 8.82 9.43 10.28
N LEU A 686 8.70 9.96 11.50
CA LEU A 686 8.47 11.38 11.81
C LEU A 686 9.78 12.12 12.12
N GLY A 687 10.94 11.51 11.86
CA GLY A 687 12.23 12.16 12.09
C GLY A 687 12.89 11.86 13.44
N PHE A 688 12.17 11.34 14.45
CA PHE A 688 12.73 10.99 15.77
C PHE A 688 13.77 9.85 15.75
N GLY A 689 14.65 9.88 16.74
CA GLY A 689 15.52 8.75 17.08
C GLY A 689 16.69 8.54 16.13
N SER A 690 17.17 9.58 15.46
CA SER A 690 18.51 9.55 14.88
C SER A 690 19.56 9.58 15.97
N VAL A 691 20.44 8.60 15.94
CA VAL A 691 21.52 8.44 16.91
C VAL A 691 22.84 8.18 16.18
N HIS A 692 23.92 8.71 16.72
CA HIS A 692 25.27 8.53 16.21
C HIS A 692 26.07 7.68 17.19
N LEU A 693 26.84 6.71 16.69
CA LEU A 693 27.67 5.82 17.48
C LEU A 693 29.16 6.08 17.24
N GLN A 694 29.93 6.03 18.32
CA GLN A 694 31.38 6.11 18.30
C GLN A 694 31.99 5.07 19.25
N ILE A 695 33.22 4.67 18.94
CA ILE A 695 34.01 3.73 19.73
C ILE A 695 35.14 4.52 20.41
N PRO A 696 34.97 4.96 21.67
CA PRO A 696 36.06 5.60 22.40
C PRO A 696 37.21 4.63 22.73
N GLU A 697 36.88 3.37 23.05
CA GLU A 697 37.84 2.39 23.53
C GLU A 697 37.36 0.97 23.24
N MET A 698 38.28 0.04 23.03
CA MET A 698 38.02 -1.40 22.92
C MET A 698 39.24 -2.21 23.33
N GLU A 699 38.99 -3.41 23.87
CA GLU A 699 40.02 -4.43 24.10
C GLU A 699 39.59 -5.71 23.41
N LEU A 700 40.39 -6.16 22.45
CA LEU A 700 40.11 -7.32 21.60
C LEU A 700 41.33 -8.23 21.57
N ARG A 701 41.11 -9.53 21.71
CA ARG A 701 42.14 -10.57 21.64
C ARG A 701 41.68 -11.72 20.77
N GLN A 702 42.62 -12.37 20.08
CA GLN A 702 42.32 -13.64 19.42
C GLN A 702 42.39 -14.78 20.44
N GLY A 703 41.74 -15.92 20.18
CA GLY A 703 41.75 -17.04 21.13
C GLY A 703 43.11 -17.67 21.38
N ARG A 704 44.15 -17.30 20.63
CA ARG A 704 45.54 -17.72 20.83
C ARG A 704 46.34 -16.83 21.81
N ASP A 705 45.85 -15.62 22.07
CA ASP A 705 46.46 -14.63 22.98
C ASP A 705 45.81 -14.72 24.37
#